data_AF-A0A383W103-F1
#
_entry.id   AF-A0A383W103-F1
#
_cell.length_a   1.000
_cell.length_b   1.000
_cell.length_c   1.000
_cell.angle_alpha   90.00
_cell.angle_beta   90.00
_cell.angle_gamma   90.00
#
_symmetry.space_group_name_H-M   'P 1'
#
loop_
_entity.id
_entity.type
_entity.pdbx_description
1 polymer ?
#
loop_
_entity_poly.entity_id
_entity_poly.type
_entity_poly.pdbx_seq_one_letter_code
_entity_poly.pdbx_strand_id
1 'polypeptide(L)'
;MPSTYGLQQHQQQQAVPAARKLQELMRGPRLSQLPQHPPPASPTAQQRQVMVTCMLTVQRLDQALLAARGAAAAAAAGQLLGSLLHLDAVHNTAALVAWALQRQEQLQRVGMQAVITDPMTAIWAFALPAVMTQLGLVVELDSSSAAQLAIDATQQLERSGLLQRLPSALEQCSQQLLQQQQQQQQQQQQQQQPPAAPVDTNMFQFVGKLVMRIQQGTAGQVVNRLCKLSRCGKERLSEEVWVQVTSALGHPATVQQLLQLLTAQTLLLHQRHTTYMQQQRQQQQQPVQRSSEHSGSSSSSSSSSSSSSSSSSTQPCAQGGQQQAVEAGEQRQPARLLTIPAVNQHRDVLQLLPGGQAYLDTAATLSPEALLLDEDAAVAASVSKANRYAADLNFAVNCAEYRQLLDKDAPVVSVAAVLLVLELQLLAAWAVRLPPPPQQQPQQQPPQQQQQLQQQQLQQQQLRWQQVAEDALQQIADDSSSYNLLLDTNELLHLLLKRFLQASGGCLPPELLQRHGLQLLQALAAPVQQLLLSSTDSSALISAASGSGVEEQLFALRAAAVGLNMALSPGSSVDRCPEGQLPALAAAHPEAYCALIDCCVRSPLLRAEDAVAAAEVLQPAFGVLLGGEAALSNTTAVAGLAFALTSLSNADGSAFTEQQQQQQQQQQQPGGCQHSISGCAARTQPCAAGPQLLFKSLNADAANRLAWSCVGNGVVFLRGSVGCSGDEQLHTVDGQWRVWRWTVLQTFRALLIALRLLGVAPKAAGAAGTAAEHLRAAAAAAAAAAAAAAATTTAAVGQQSHGILSSSSSSSSSSSSNGSSRSGANNSCPCAVSSSSSDSSNKQAKWAHLLHLPLVNKQWAAAAAAFDAKWHSYSWEKLEQHLLSCCAIEAATAQQLYHDALQLCRTLAAAAPLTVVCNNPSCSNLAGVSEAAASCKSCTGCGCRYCSKACQMGDWRRHRQACRCMAAAGMTCG
;
A
#
# COMPACT_ATOMS: atom_id res chain seq x y z
N MET A 1 -19.86 38.88 -22.82
CA MET A 1 -19.82 37.40 -22.82
C MET A 1 -20.53 36.92 -24.08
N PRO A 2 -19.83 36.39 -25.10
CA PRO A 2 -20.51 35.71 -26.20
C PRO A 2 -21.41 34.60 -25.61
N SER A 3 -22.64 34.47 -26.09
CA SER A 3 -23.53 33.43 -25.59
C SER A 3 -22.90 32.06 -25.87
N THR A 4 -22.90 31.17 -24.88
CA THR A 4 -22.41 29.78 -25.01
C THR A 4 -23.01 29.07 -26.23
N TYR A 5 -24.26 29.42 -26.57
CA TYR A 5 -24.95 29.00 -27.79
C TYR A 5 -24.24 29.40 -29.09
N GLY A 6 -23.70 30.62 -29.19
CA GLY A 6 -23.01 31.08 -30.40
C GLY A 6 -21.71 30.31 -30.66
N LEU A 7 -20.97 30.01 -29.58
CA LEU A 7 -19.73 29.22 -29.66
C LEU A 7 -20.03 27.78 -30.09
N GLN A 8 -21.07 27.17 -29.51
CA GLN A 8 -21.52 25.82 -29.87
C GLN A 8 -21.95 25.74 -31.34
N GLN A 9 -22.78 26.69 -31.80
CA GLN A 9 -23.24 26.72 -33.19
C GLN A 9 -22.06 26.89 -34.16
N HIS A 10 -21.09 27.72 -33.81
CA HIS A 10 -19.89 27.91 -34.61
C HIS A 10 -19.07 26.62 -34.74
N GLN A 11 -18.90 25.87 -33.64
CA GLN A 11 -18.18 24.59 -33.66
C GLN A 11 -18.90 23.53 -34.50
N GLN A 12 -20.22 23.44 -34.39
CA GLN A 12 -21.03 22.55 -35.22
C GLN A 12 -20.95 22.93 -36.71
N GLN A 13 -20.94 24.24 -37.01
CA GLN A 13 -20.77 24.76 -38.37
C GLN A 13 -19.39 24.47 -38.97
N GLN A 14 -18.36 24.15 -38.16
CA GLN A 14 -17.05 23.76 -38.68
C GLN A 14 -16.93 22.23 -38.83
N ALA A 15 -17.34 21.47 -37.81
CA ALA A 15 -17.16 20.03 -37.77
C ALA A 15 -18.06 19.30 -38.79
N VAL A 16 -19.33 19.69 -38.93
CA VAL A 16 -20.29 19.00 -39.81
C VAL A 16 -19.92 19.13 -41.29
N PRO A 17 -19.53 20.31 -41.82
CA PRO A 17 -19.05 20.42 -43.19
C PRO A 17 -17.75 19.66 -43.45
N ALA A 18 -16.83 19.64 -42.47
CA ALA A 18 -15.60 18.86 -42.59
C ALA A 18 -15.91 17.36 -42.69
N ALA A 19 -16.79 16.83 -41.82
CA ALA A 19 -17.22 15.44 -41.87
C ALA A 19 -17.95 15.09 -43.17
N ARG A 20 -18.86 15.95 -43.63
CA ARG A 20 -19.54 15.79 -44.93
C ARG A 20 -18.54 15.77 -46.08
N LYS A 21 -17.55 16.68 -46.05
CA LYS A 21 -16.52 16.71 -47.08
C LYS A 21 -15.68 15.45 -47.08
N LEU A 22 -15.35 14.93 -45.90
CA LEU A 22 -14.64 13.66 -45.77
C LEU A 22 -15.47 12.50 -46.32
N GLN A 23 -16.77 12.47 -46.04
CA GLN A 23 -17.69 11.46 -46.57
C GLN A 23 -17.81 11.53 -48.11
N GLU A 24 -17.90 12.72 -48.69
CA GLU A 24 -17.87 12.93 -50.16
C GLU A 24 -16.58 12.41 -50.77
N LEU A 25 -15.44 12.68 -50.13
CA LEU A 25 -14.15 12.19 -50.57
C LEU A 25 -14.14 10.65 -50.53
N MET A 26 -14.50 10.03 -49.40
CA MET A 26 -14.48 8.58 -49.20
C MET A 26 -15.46 7.82 -50.12
N ARG A 27 -16.63 8.40 -50.44
CA ARG A 27 -17.60 7.82 -51.39
C ARG A 27 -17.24 8.05 -52.85
N GLY A 28 -16.32 8.97 -53.14
CA GLY A 28 -15.87 9.24 -54.51
C GLY A 28 -15.21 8.00 -55.14
N PRO A 29 -15.42 7.73 -56.44
CA PRO A 29 -14.96 6.51 -57.11
C PRO A 29 -13.44 6.28 -57.05
N ARG A 30 -12.68 7.36 -56.85
CA ARG A 30 -11.21 7.30 -56.72
C ARG A 30 -10.75 6.85 -55.34
N LEU A 31 -11.52 7.19 -54.31
CA LEU A 31 -11.18 6.91 -52.92
C LEU A 31 -11.86 5.65 -52.42
N SER A 32 -13.00 5.25 -52.97
CA SER A 32 -13.64 3.97 -52.62
C SER A 32 -12.77 2.75 -52.98
N GLN A 33 -11.93 2.86 -54.01
CA GLN A 33 -10.93 1.84 -54.38
C GLN A 33 -9.65 1.90 -53.52
N LEU A 34 -9.39 3.04 -52.88
CA LEU A 34 -8.15 3.31 -52.17
C LEU A 34 -7.98 2.47 -50.89
N PRO A 35 -8.99 2.27 -50.01
CA PRO A 35 -8.89 1.38 -48.85
C PRO A 35 -8.97 -0.12 -49.21
N GLN A 36 -9.40 -0.46 -50.43
CA GLN A 36 -9.44 -1.85 -50.90
C GLN A 36 -8.06 -2.38 -51.32
N HIS A 37 -7.12 -1.47 -51.64
CA HIS A 37 -5.77 -1.83 -52.03
C HIS A 37 -4.75 -1.21 -51.08
N PRO A 38 -3.65 -1.92 -50.74
CA PRO A 38 -2.57 -1.31 -49.99
C PRO A 38 -2.06 -0.06 -50.74
N PRO A 39 -1.73 1.04 -50.04
CA PRO A 39 -1.23 2.28 -50.65
C PRO A 39 -0.15 1.97 -51.71
N PRO A 40 -0.07 2.60 -52.89
CA PRO A 40 1.07 2.39 -53.78
C PRO A 40 2.35 2.96 -53.15
N ALA A 41 3.50 2.31 -53.37
CA ALA A 41 4.79 2.74 -52.81
C ALA A 41 5.14 4.20 -53.19
N SER A 42 4.68 4.63 -54.37
CA SER A 42 4.78 6.00 -54.87
C SER A 42 3.40 6.45 -55.34
N PRO A 43 2.65 7.23 -54.54
CA PRO A 43 1.32 7.70 -54.95
C PRO A 43 1.44 8.60 -56.18
N THR A 44 0.52 8.40 -57.13
CA THR A 44 0.39 9.26 -58.31
C THR A 44 0.11 10.70 -57.87
N ALA A 45 0.40 11.69 -58.72
CA ALA A 45 0.12 13.10 -58.38
C ALA A 45 -1.35 13.32 -57.97
N GLN A 46 -2.25 12.61 -58.64
CA GLN A 46 -3.68 12.63 -58.34
C GLN A 46 -4.01 11.98 -56.99
N GLN A 47 -3.42 10.82 -56.66
CA GLN A 47 -3.58 10.20 -55.34
C GLN A 47 -3.04 11.11 -54.23
N ARG A 48 -1.88 11.75 -54.44
CA ARG A 48 -1.32 12.72 -53.48
C ARG A 48 -2.26 13.89 -53.25
N GLN A 49 -2.83 14.47 -54.30
CA GLN A 49 -3.78 15.57 -54.17
C GLN A 49 -5.00 15.18 -53.34
N VAL A 50 -5.54 13.98 -53.60
CA VAL A 50 -6.67 13.43 -52.85
C VAL A 50 -6.29 13.20 -51.39
N MET A 51 -5.12 12.63 -51.12
CA MET A 51 -4.61 12.40 -49.77
C MET A 51 -4.38 13.70 -49.00
N VAL A 52 -3.80 14.73 -49.63
CA VAL A 52 -3.65 16.07 -49.03
C VAL A 52 -5.01 16.68 -48.70
N THR A 53 -5.99 16.50 -49.58
CA THR A 53 -7.36 16.99 -49.34
C THR A 53 -8.00 16.26 -48.16
N CYS A 54 -7.85 14.93 -48.05
CA CYS A 54 -8.28 14.14 -46.90
C CYS A 54 -7.59 14.62 -45.62
N MET A 55 -6.27 14.77 -45.64
CA MET A 55 -5.47 15.26 -44.52
C MET A 55 -5.99 16.60 -43.99
N LEU A 56 -6.14 17.61 -44.86
CA LEU A 56 -6.65 18.94 -44.46
C LEU A 56 -8.08 18.86 -43.91
N THR A 57 -8.91 17.99 -44.47
CA THR A 57 -10.30 17.81 -44.02
C THR A 57 -10.36 17.17 -42.63
N VAL A 58 -9.54 16.14 -42.41
CA VAL A 58 -9.40 15.45 -41.13
C VAL A 58 -8.81 16.39 -40.07
N GLN A 59 -7.79 17.18 -40.41
CA GLN A 59 -7.22 18.19 -39.52
C GLN A 59 -8.26 19.22 -39.07
N ARG A 60 -9.08 19.73 -40.00
CA ARG A 60 -10.18 20.65 -39.67
C ARG A 60 -11.22 20.00 -38.77
N LEU A 61 -11.55 18.73 -39.04
CA LEU A 61 -12.47 17.97 -38.20
C LEU A 61 -11.92 17.81 -36.79
N ASP A 62 -10.66 17.42 -36.62
CA ASP A 62 -10.01 17.27 -35.32
C ASP A 62 -9.95 18.59 -34.54
N GLN A 63 -9.55 19.69 -35.20
CA GLN A 63 -9.54 21.02 -34.57
C GLN A 63 -10.93 21.45 -34.09
N ALA A 64 -11.97 21.23 -34.92
CA ALA A 64 -13.34 21.56 -34.54
C ALA A 64 -13.85 20.69 -33.38
N LEU A 65 -13.46 19.41 -33.33
CA LEU A 65 -13.78 18.49 -32.25
C LEU A 65 -13.08 18.86 -30.94
N LEU A 66 -11.79 19.23 -30.98
CA LEU A 66 -11.05 19.69 -29.82
C LEU A 66 -11.64 20.98 -29.25
N ALA A 67 -12.01 21.92 -30.13
CA ALA A 67 -12.72 23.13 -29.73
C ALA A 67 -14.07 22.79 -29.06
N ALA A 68 -14.83 21.85 -29.63
CA ALA A 68 -16.11 21.41 -29.08
C ALA A 68 -15.97 20.79 -27.69
N ARG A 69 -14.93 19.98 -27.48
CA ARG A 69 -14.67 19.33 -26.19
C ARG A 69 -14.43 20.32 -25.05
N GLY A 70 -13.74 21.43 -25.31
CA GLY A 70 -13.45 22.44 -24.28
C GLY A 70 -14.60 23.39 -23.96
N ALA A 71 -15.64 23.45 -24.79
CA ALA A 71 -16.67 24.50 -24.73
C ALA A 71 -18.09 23.98 -24.47
N ALA A 72 -18.37 22.71 -24.77
CA ALA A 72 -19.73 22.19 -24.84
C ALA A 72 -20.20 21.60 -23.51
N ALA A 73 -21.42 21.92 -23.11
CA ALA A 73 -22.17 21.10 -22.16
C ALA A 73 -22.36 19.68 -22.74
N ALA A 74 -22.44 18.65 -21.90
CA ALA A 74 -22.54 17.24 -22.33
C ALA A 74 -23.63 17.01 -23.40
N ALA A 75 -24.80 17.66 -23.27
CA ALA A 75 -25.89 17.58 -24.25
C ALA A 75 -25.49 18.09 -25.66
N ALA A 76 -24.72 19.18 -25.72
CA ALA A 76 -24.26 19.78 -26.96
C ALA A 76 -23.22 18.89 -27.67
N ALA A 77 -22.29 18.32 -26.90
CA ALA A 77 -21.34 17.33 -27.39
C ALA A 77 -22.08 16.11 -27.98
N GLY A 78 -23.16 15.67 -27.34
CA GLY A 78 -23.98 14.54 -27.82
C GLY A 78 -24.65 14.82 -29.16
N GLN A 79 -25.24 16.01 -29.35
CA GLN A 79 -25.85 16.39 -30.63
C GLN A 79 -24.82 16.52 -31.77
N LEU A 80 -23.66 17.11 -31.47
CA LEU A 80 -22.56 17.21 -32.42
C LEU A 80 -22.10 15.81 -32.84
N LEU A 81 -21.82 14.94 -31.87
CA LEU A 81 -21.37 13.58 -32.12
C LEU A 81 -22.41 12.77 -32.90
N GLY A 82 -23.70 12.88 -32.56
CA GLY A 82 -24.78 12.24 -33.32
C GLY A 82 -24.82 12.70 -34.78
N SER A 83 -24.63 14.00 -35.03
CA SER A 83 -24.54 14.55 -36.39
C SER A 83 -23.33 14.01 -37.15
N LEU A 84 -22.19 13.86 -36.47
CA LEU A 84 -20.96 13.31 -37.06
C LEU A 84 -21.08 11.82 -37.36
N LEU A 85 -21.69 11.05 -36.45
CA LEU A 85 -21.97 9.63 -36.65
C LEU A 85 -22.93 9.40 -37.81
N HIS A 86 -23.97 10.23 -37.97
CA HIS A 86 -24.85 10.15 -39.13
C HIS A 86 -24.13 10.39 -40.47
N LEU A 87 -23.01 11.15 -40.45
CA LEU A 87 -22.15 11.39 -41.60
C LEU A 87 -21.02 10.35 -41.76
N ASP A 88 -21.11 9.22 -41.05
CA ASP A 88 -20.08 8.16 -41.02
C ASP A 88 -18.69 8.70 -40.64
N ALA A 89 -18.60 9.78 -39.85
CA ALA A 89 -17.33 10.46 -39.59
C ALA A 89 -16.31 9.55 -38.90
N VAL A 90 -16.76 8.74 -37.93
CA VAL A 90 -15.93 7.75 -37.22
C VAL A 90 -15.48 6.65 -38.19
N HIS A 91 -16.39 6.15 -39.02
CA HIS A 91 -16.06 5.14 -40.02
C HIS A 91 -15.02 5.65 -41.02
N ASN A 92 -15.20 6.88 -41.53
CA ASN A 92 -14.32 7.47 -42.53
C ASN A 92 -12.92 7.75 -42.00
N THR A 93 -12.80 8.33 -40.79
CA THR A 93 -11.49 8.56 -40.16
C THR A 93 -10.83 7.23 -39.77
N ALA A 94 -11.58 6.28 -39.21
CA ALA A 94 -11.07 4.96 -38.87
C ALA A 94 -10.65 4.15 -40.09
N ALA A 95 -11.33 4.26 -41.23
CA ALA A 95 -10.95 3.62 -42.48
C ALA A 95 -9.64 4.18 -43.03
N LEU A 96 -9.40 5.50 -42.89
CA LEU A 96 -8.11 6.12 -43.23
C LEU A 96 -6.98 5.62 -42.32
N VAL A 97 -7.24 5.46 -41.02
CA VAL A 97 -6.29 4.85 -40.08
C VAL A 97 -6.02 3.39 -40.47
N ALA A 98 -7.07 2.60 -40.69
CA ALA A 98 -6.98 1.20 -41.08
C ALA A 98 -6.24 1.00 -42.41
N TRP A 99 -6.39 1.95 -43.35
CA TRP A 99 -5.66 1.99 -44.61
C TRP A 99 -4.19 2.36 -44.40
N ALA A 100 -3.88 3.39 -43.61
CA ALA A 100 -2.50 3.77 -43.29
C ALA A 100 -1.74 2.63 -42.58
N LEU A 101 -2.43 1.88 -41.71
CA LEU A 101 -1.88 0.71 -41.03
C LEU A 101 -1.49 -0.43 -41.99
N GLN A 102 -2.02 -0.50 -43.22
CA GLN A 102 -1.58 -1.51 -44.20
C GLN A 102 -0.14 -1.31 -44.69
N ARG A 103 0.47 -0.15 -44.47
CA ARG A 103 1.88 0.13 -44.82
C ARG A 103 2.66 0.71 -43.65
N GLN A 104 2.74 -0.06 -42.58
CA GLN A 104 3.54 0.28 -41.40
C GLN A 104 5.01 0.59 -41.77
N GLU A 105 5.61 -0.13 -42.73
CA GLU A 105 6.99 0.14 -43.18
C GLU A 105 7.20 1.57 -43.71
N GLN A 106 6.19 2.17 -44.36
CA GLN A 106 6.30 3.55 -44.85
C GLN A 106 6.15 4.55 -43.71
N LEU A 107 5.23 4.32 -42.77
CA LEU A 107 5.09 5.14 -41.56
C LEU A 107 6.39 5.18 -40.74
N GLN A 108 7.21 4.13 -40.81
CA GLN A 108 8.49 4.06 -40.09
C GLN A 108 9.62 4.83 -40.78
N ARG A 109 9.66 4.87 -42.12
CA ARG A 109 10.75 5.53 -42.87
C ARG A 109 10.67 7.06 -42.79
N VAL A 110 9.50 7.60 -42.50
CA VAL A 110 9.22 9.03 -42.54
C VAL A 110 9.58 9.64 -41.18
N GLY A 111 10.77 10.26 -41.11
CA GLY A 111 11.18 11.04 -39.95
C GLY A 111 10.30 12.29 -39.73
N MET A 112 10.44 12.95 -38.58
CA MET A 112 9.52 14.02 -38.18
C MET A 112 9.45 15.21 -39.17
N GLN A 113 10.54 15.55 -39.85
CA GLN A 113 10.54 16.58 -40.90
C GLN A 113 9.69 16.19 -42.12
N ALA A 114 9.50 14.89 -42.33
CA ALA A 114 8.75 14.37 -43.46
C ALA A 114 7.25 14.21 -43.18
N VAL A 115 6.78 14.47 -41.95
CA VAL A 115 5.34 14.57 -41.61
C VAL A 115 4.64 15.64 -42.46
N ILE A 116 5.36 16.70 -42.87
CA ILE A 116 4.80 17.76 -43.73
C ILE A 116 4.83 17.36 -45.21
N THR A 117 5.78 16.51 -45.62
CA THR A 117 6.02 16.20 -47.03
C THR A 117 5.38 14.90 -47.51
N ASP A 118 5.17 13.93 -46.61
CA ASP A 118 4.51 12.66 -46.92
C ASP A 118 3.03 12.70 -46.51
N PRO A 119 2.10 12.77 -47.47
CA PRO A 119 0.67 12.87 -47.16
C PRO A 119 0.12 11.61 -46.47
N MET A 120 0.78 10.45 -46.56
CA MET A 120 0.32 9.23 -45.86
C MET A 120 0.55 9.34 -44.35
N THR A 121 1.77 9.70 -43.96
CA THR A 121 2.14 9.96 -42.57
C THR A 121 1.30 11.08 -41.98
N ALA A 122 1.04 12.14 -42.76
CA ALA A 122 0.17 13.22 -42.32
C ALA A 122 -1.29 12.78 -42.11
N ILE A 123 -1.85 11.97 -43.02
CA ILE A 123 -3.19 11.38 -42.82
C ILE A 123 -3.23 10.60 -41.51
N TRP A 124 -2.26 9.73 -41.25
CA TRP A 124 -2.21 8.96 -40.00
C TRP A 124 -2.13 9.88 -38.77
N ALA A 125 -1.25 10.88 -38.82
CA ALA A 125 -1.02 11.84 -37.74
C ALA A 125 -2.25 12.69 -37.38
N PHE A 126 -3.19 12.92 -38.32
CA PHE A 126 -4.42 13.66 -38.05
C PHE A 126 -5.66 12.77 -37.90
N ALA A 127 -5.74 11.66 -38.62
CA ALA A 127 -6.91 10.77 -38.59
C ALA A 127 -7.02 10.02 -37.28
N LEU A 128 -5.88 9.62 -36.71
CA LEU A 128 -5.88 8.92 -35.45
C LEU A 128 -6.33 9.83 -34.29
N PRO A 129 -5.78 11.05 -34.10
CA PRO A 129 -6.34 12.02 -33.15
C PRO A 129 -7.82 12.31 -33.38
N ALA A 130 -8.28 12.45 -34.64
CA ALA A 130 -9.69 12.68 -34.93
C ALA A 130 -10.59 11.54 -34.43
N VAL A 131 -10.21 10.27 -34.68
CA VAL A 131 -10.91 9.09 -34.12
C VAL A 131 -10.90 9.15 -32.59
N MET A 132 -9.75 9.47 -32.00
CA MET A 132 -9.58 9.52 -30.55
C MET A 132 -10.39 10.62 -29.87
N THR A 133 -10.52 11.78 -30.53
CA THR A 133 -11.35 12.88 -30.06
C THR A 133 -12.82 12.52 -30.16
N GLN A 134 -13.26 11.86 -31.24
CA GLN A 134 -14.63 11.37 -31.39
C GLN A 134 -14.99 10.33 -30.32
N LEU A 135 -14.14 9.32 -30.09
CA LEU A 135 -14.31 8.35 -29.01
C LEU A 135 -14.21 9.01 -27.62
N GLY A 136 -13.39 10.06 -27.50
CA GLY A 136 -13.30 10.86 -26.29
C GLY A 136 -14.61 11.54 -25.95
N LEU A 137 -15.28 12.12 -26.95
CA LEU A 137 -16.60 12.70 -26.79
C LEU A 137 -17.62 11.64 -26.38
N VAL A 138 -17.65 10.45 -27.01
CA VAL A 138 -18.56 9.34 -26.62
C VAL A 138 -18.47 9.05 -25.11
N VAL A 139 -17.24 8.98 -24.58
CA VAL A 139 -16.96 8.65 -23.18
C VAL A 139 -17.35 9.77 -22.22
N GLU A 140 -17.41 11.02 -22.68
CA GLU A 140 -17.75 12.19 -21.86
C GLU A 140 -19.26 12.49 -21.83
N LEU A 141 -20.07 11.73 -22.57
CA LEU A 141 -21.52 11.90 -22.58
C LEU A 141 -22.20 11.27 -21.37
N ASP A 142 -23.30 11.88 -20.94
CA ASP A 142 -24.15 11.35 -19.89
C ASP A 142 -24.81 10.03 -20.30
N SER A 143 -25.07 9.19 -19.29
CA SER A 143 -25.35 7.77 -19.45
C SER A 143 -26.46 7.43 -20.45
N SER A 144 -27.54 8.21 -20.58
CA SER A 144 -28.68 7.84 -21.45
C SER A 144 -28.38 7.97 -22.95
N SER A 145 -27.75 9.05 -23.40
CA SER A 145 -27.44 9.31 -24.83
C SER A 145 -26.08 8.74 -25.24
N ALA A 146 -25.13 8.61 -24.30
CA ALA A 146 -23.81 8.04 -24.54
C ALA A 146 -23.87 6.64 -25.16
N ALA A 147 -24.85 5.84 -24.75
CA ALA A 147 -24.95 4.45 -25.13
C ALA A 147 -25.21 4.23 -26.62
N GLN A 148 -26.25 4.86 -27.16
CA GLN A 148 -26.56 4.71 -28.58
C GLN A 148 -25.41 5.24 -29.44
N LEU A 149 -24.85 6.38 -29.05
CA LEU A 149 -23.72 6.97 -29.75
C LEU A 149 -22.45 6.09 -29.64
N ALA A 150 -22.25 5.38 -28.54
CA ALA A 150 -21.19 4.39 -28.39
C ALA A 150 -21.40 3.16 -29.28
N ILE A 151 -22.63 2.63 -29.37
CA ILE A 151 -22.99 1.54 -30.28
C ILE A 151 -22.69 1.96 -31.72
N ASP A 152 -23.22 3.10 -32.14
CA ASP A 152 -23.07 3.62 -33.51
C ASP A 152 -21.58 3.89 -33.85
N ALA A 153 -20.82 4.48 -32.91
CA ALA A 153 -19.39 4.70 -33.07
C ALA A 153 -18.64 3.37 -33.20
N THR A 154 -18.97 2.37 -32.39
CA THR A 154 -18.26 1.09 -32.41
C THR A 154 -18.61 0.26 -33.65
N GLN A 155 -19.87 0.26 -34.08
CA GLN A 155 -20.27 -0.32 -35.37
C GLN A 155 -19.56 0.37 -36.55
N GLN A 156 -19.32 1.68 -36.48
CA GLN A 156 -18.54 2.38 -37.49
C GLN A 156 -17.06 1.98 -37.48
N LEU A 157 -16.45 1.82 -36.30
CA LEU A 157 -15.10 1.29 -36.16
C LEU A 157 -14.97 -0.14 -36.70
N GLU A 158 -15.95 -1.00 -36.42
CA GLU A 158 -16.01 -2.36 -36.94
C GLU A 158 -16.12 -2.36 -38.47
N ARG A 159 -17.10 -1.63 -39.03
CA ARG A 159 -17.29 -1.51 -40.48
C ARG A 159 -16.07 -0.94 -41.20
N SER A 160 -15.25 -0.13 -40.52
CA SER A 160 -14.01 0.42 -41.09
C SER A 160 -12.88 -0.61 -41.21
N GLY A 161 -13.01 -1.78 -40.57
CA GLY A 161 -11.96 -2.78 -40.46
C GLY A 161 -10.84 -2.40 -39.49
N LEU A 162 -10.92 -1.25 -38.81
CA LEU A 162 -9.89 -0.81 -37.86
C LEU A 162 -9.78 -1.80 -36.69
N LEU A 163 -10.89 -2.24 -36.09
CA LEU A 163 -10.88 -3.18 -34.97
C LEU A 163 -10.27 -4.54 -35.35
N GLN A 164 -10.47 -4.99 -36.59
CA GLN A 164 -9.90 -6.25 -37.09
C GLN A 164 -8.39 -6.15 -37.35
N ARG A 165 -7.91 -4.99 -37.80
CA ARG A 165 -6.48 -4.77 -38.13
C ARG A 165 -5.64 -4.31 -36.94
N LEU A 166 -6.26 -3.70 -35.94
CA LEU A 166 -5.56 -3.15 -34.79
C LEU A 166 -4.70 -4.20 -34.06
N PRO A 167 -5.19 -5.43 -33.77
CA PRO A 167 -4.38 -6.46 -33.11
C PRO A 167 -3.12 -6.81 -33.90
N SER A 168 -3.25 -7.06 -35.21
CA SER A 168 -2.09 -7.37 -36.07
C SER A 168 -1.12 -6.19 -36.19
N ALA A 169 -1.63 -4.95 -36.24
CA ALA A 169 -0.78 -3.76 -36.26
C ALA A 169 -0.03 -3.56 -34.93
N LEU A 170 -0.68 -3.80 -33.80
CA LEU A 170 -0.05 -3.77 -32.48
C LEU A 170 1.00 -4.87 -32.34
N GLU A 171 0.71 -6.07 -32.83
CA GLU A 171 1.66 -7.18 -32.86
C GLU A 171 2.85 -6.91 -33.78
N GLN A 172 2.62 -6.38 -34.98
CA GLN A 172 3.71 -5.98 -35.88
C GLN A 172 4.55 -4.85 -35.26
N CYS A 173 3.91 -3.88 -34.60
CA CYS A 173 4.60 -2.83 -33.86
C CYS A 173 5.48 -3.41 -32.75
N SER A 174 4.94 -4.34 -31.94
CA SER A 174 5.72 -4.97 -30.86
C SER A 174 6.87 -5.83 -31.40
N GLN A 175 6.65 -6.62 -32.46
CA GLN A 175 7.68 -7.43 -33.11
C GLN A 175 8.79 -6.56 -33.72
N GLN A 176 8.41 -5.48 -34.41
CA GLN A 176 9.36 -4.56 -35.02
C GLN A 176 10.20 -3.84 -33.96
N LEU A 177 9.58 -3.46 -32.85
CA LEU A 177 10.23 -2.86 -31.71
C LEU A 177 11.27 -3.82 -31.10
N LEU A 178 10.91 -5.09 -30.98
CA LEU A 178 11.82 -6.17 -30.58
C LEU A 178 12.99 -6.32 -31.56
N GLN A 179 12.73 -6.28 -32.87
CA GLN A 179 13.75 -6.43 -33.90
C GLN A 179 14.72 -5.23 -33.94
N GLN A 180 14.22 -4.01 -33.81
CA GLN A 180 15.06 -2.80 -33.74
C GLN A 180 15.94 -2.82 -32.48
N GLN A 181 15.41 -3.32 -31.37
CA GLN A 181 16.19 -3.50 -30.14
C GLN A 181 17.31 -4.53 -30.33
N GLN A 182 17.04 -5.68 -30.95
CA GLN A 182 18.09 -6.65 -31.26
C GLN A 182 19.20 -6.04 -32.13
N GLN A 183 18.84 -5.22 -33.12
CA GLN A 183 19.83 -4.50 -33.93
C GLN A 183 20.65 -3.50 -33.11
N GLN A 184 20.04 -2.75 -32.19
CA GLN A 184 20.78 -1.84 -31.31
C GLN A 184 21.74 -2.59 -30.38
N GLN A 185 21.33 -3.73 -29.82
CA GLN A 185 22.23 -4.56 -29.01
C GLN A 185 23.41 -5.10 -29.82
N GLN A 186 23.18 -5.56 -31.05
CA GLN A 186 24.26 -5.99 -31.95
C GLN A 186 25.22 -4.83 -32.29
N GLN A 187 24.70 -3.62 -32.53
CA GLN A 187 25.54 -2.44 -32.77
C GLN A 187 26.37 -2.06 -31.52
N GLN A 188 25.80 -2.14 -30.32
CA GLN A 188 26.55 -1.89 -29.08
C GLN A 188 27.64 -2.93 -28.85
N GLN A 189 27.41 -4.20 -29.20
CA GLN A 189 28.44 -5.25 -29.13
C GLN A 189 29.56 -5.03 -30.17
N GLN A 190 29.23 -4.54 -31.37
CA GLN A 190 30.23 -4.23 -32.40
C GLN A 190 31.04 -2.95 -32.09
N GLN A 191 30.44 -1.96 -31.42
CA GLN A 191 31.12 -0.72 -31.02
C GLN A 191 32.13 -0.89 -29.86
N GLN A 192 32.30 -2.09 -29.30
CA GLN A 192 33.44 -2.38 -28.41
C GLN A 192 34.77 -2.53 -29.17
N GLN A 193 34.79 -2.43 -30.50
CA GLN A 193 36.02 -2.26 -31.28
C GLN A 193 36.44 -0.78 -31.37
N PRO A 194 37.75 -0.47 -31.35
CA PRO A 194 38.26 0.90 -31.21
C PRO A 194 37.84 1.82 -32.37
N PRO A 195 37.74 3.14 -32.12
CA PRO A 195 36.86 4.02 -32.87
C PRO A 195 37.39 4.35 -34.27
N ALA A 196 36.57 4.06 -35.28
CA ALA A 196 36.58 4.81 -36.54
C ALA A 196 35.58 5.98 -36.42
N ALA A 197 35.91 7.09 -37.08
CA ALA A 197 35.32 8.44 -37.03
C ALA A 197 33.83 8.58 -36.61
N PRO A 198 33.47 9.69 -35.92
CA PRO A 198 32.12 9.93 -35.42
C PRO A 198 31.13 10.12 -36.56
N VAL A 199 30.32 9.10 -36.83
CA VAL A 199 29.08 9.24 -37.59
C VAL A 199 28.06 9.89 -36.64
N ASP A 200 27.29 10.87 -37.13
CA ASP A 200 26.28 11.58 -36.36
C ASP A 200 25.03 10.70 -36.12
N THR A 201 25.20 9.72 -35.23
CA THR A 201 24.17 8.74 -34.83
C THR A 201 23.03 9.36 -34.02
N ASN A 202 23.19 10.60 -33.53
CA ASN A 202 22.25 11.25 -32.62
C ASN A 202 20.91 11.59 -33.29
N MET A 203 20.93 11.99 -34.56
CA MET A 203 19.71 12.33 -35.30
C MET A 203 18.85 11.09 -35.58
N PHE A 204 19.46 9.98 -36.00
CA PHE A 204 18.74 8.72 -36.25
C PHE A 204 18.16 8.12 -34.96
N GLN A 205 18.89 8.19 -33.85
CA GLN A 205 18.36 7.77 -32.54
C GLN A 205 17.21 8.66 -32.07
N PHE A 206 17.29 9.98 -32.28
CA PHE A 206 16.22 10.91 -31.90
C PHE A 206 14.93 10.66 -32.69
N VAL A 207 15.03 10.50 -34.01
CA VAL A 207 13.88 10.24 -34.88
C VAL A 207 13.25 8.88 -34.57
N GLY A 208 14.05 7.83 -34.39
CA GLY A 208 13.57 6.51 -33.97
C GLY A 208 12.82 6.57 -32.63
N LYS A 209 13.40 7.24 -31.63
CA LYS A 209 12.78 7.45 -30.31
C LYS A 209 11.47 8.21 -30.37
N LEU A 210 11.32 9.14 -31.31
CA LEU A 210 10.11 9.96 -31.44
C LEU A 210 8.97 9.24 -32.17
N VAL A 211 9.26 8.53 -33.27
CA VAL A 211 8.26 7.70 -33.98
C VAL A 211 7.68 6.64 -33.04
N MET A 212 8.56 6.01 -32.26
CA MET A 212 8.19 5.10 -31.17
C MET A 212 7.28 5.75 -30.13
N ARG A 213 7.60 6.99 -29.72
CA ARG A 213 6.82 7.76 -28.76
C ARG A 213 5.39 8.02 -29.27
N ILE A 214 5.26 8.38 -30.54
CA ILE A 214 3.97 8.64 -31.16
C ILE A 214 3.20 7.32 -31.29
N GLN A 215 3.83 6.23 -31.74
CA GLN A 215 3.16 4.93 -31.85
C GLN A 215 2.70 4.38 -30.49
N GLN A 216 3.56 4.37 -29.47
CA GLN A 216 3.21 3.86 -28.14
C GLN A 216 2.21 4.75 -27.40
N GLY A 217 2.37 6.08 -27.50
CA GLY A 217 1.43 7.03 -26.93
C GLY A 217 0.03 6.87 -27.54
N THR A 218 -0.05 6.72 -28.86
CA THR A 218 -1.34 6.62 -29.53
C THR A 218 -1.98 5.25 -29.38
N ALA A 219 -1.21 4.16 -29.43
CA ALA A 219 -1.70 2.83 -29.08
C ALA A 219 -2.25 2.77 -27.66
N GLY A 220 -1.51 3.31 -26.67
CA GLY A 220 -1.96 3.38 -25.29
C GLY A 220 -3.24 4.19 -25.10
N GLN A 221 -3.38 5.31 -25.81
CA GLN A 221 -4.61 6.09 -25.79
C GLN A 221 -5.78 5.32 -26.42
N VAL A 222 -5.58 4.65 -27.55
CA VAL A 222 -6.62 3.84 -28.23
C VAL A 222 -7.12 2.77 -27.28
N VAL A 223 -6.21 2.01 -26.68
CA VAL A 223 -6.55 0.97 -25.71
C VAL A 223 -7.31 1.56 -24.52
N ASN A 224 -6.87 2.70 -23.98
CA ASN A 224 -7.59 3.38 -22.90
C ASN A 224 -9.02 3.75 -23.29
N ARG A 225 -9.23 4.33 -24.47
CA ARG A 225 -10.58 4.72 -24.92
C ARG A 225 -11.46 3.49 -25.15
N LEU A 226 -10.91 2.41 -25.70
CA LEU A 226 -11.62 1.13 -25.86
C LEU A 226 -11.99 0.53 -24.49
N CYS A 227 -11.08 0.53 -23.51
CA CYS A 227 -11.37 0.08 -22.15
C CYS A 227 -12.50 0.91 -21.52
N LYS A 228 -12.48 2.24 -21.66
CA LYS A 228 -13.55 3.11 -21.16
C LYS A 228 -14.87 2.84 -21.86
N LEU A 229 -14.87 2.74 -23.20
CA LEU A 229 -16.06 2.43 -23.99
C LEU A 229 -16.65 1.08 -23.58
N SER A 230 -15.82 0.06 -23.37
CA SER A 230 -16.28 -1.26 -22.93
C SER A 230 -16.84 -1.26 -21.51
N ARG A 231 -16.26 -0.47 -20.59
CA ARG A 231 -16.75 -0.33 -19.21
C ARG A 231 -18.09 0.38 -19.16
N CYS A 232 -18.24 1.49 -19.88
CA CYS A 232 -19.50 2.24 -19.96
C CYS A 232 -20.58 1.49 -20.76
N GLY A 233 -20.17 0.60 -21.66
CA GLY A 233 -21.04 -0.03 -22.65
C GLY A 233 -21.44 -1.47 -22.36
N LYS A 234 -21.01 -2.12 -21.26
CA LYS A 234 -21.25 -3.56 -21.05
C LYS A 234 -22.73 -3.96 -21.18
N GLU A 235 -23.65 -3.17 -20.63
CA GLU A 235 -25.10 -3.46 -20.70
C GLU A 235 -25.76 -3.00 -22.00
N ARG A 236 -25.03 -2.28 -22.85
CA ARG A 236 -25.62 -1.47 -23.93
C ARG A 236 -25.03 -1.72 -25.31
N LEU A 237 -23.78 -2.17 -25.40
CA LEU A 237 -23.18 -2.62 -26.65
C LEU A 237 -23.89 -3.91 -27.09
N SER A 238 -24.07 -4.10 -28.40
CA SER A 238 -24.51 -5.40 -28.89
C SER A 238 -23.49 -6.46 -28.48
N GLU A 239 -23.97 -7.68 -28.23
CA GLU A 239 -23.11 -8.79 -27.80
C GLU A 239 -21.94 -9.00 -28.76
N GLU A 240 -22.17 -8.92 -30.07
CA GLU A 240 -21.15 -9.04 -31.12
C GLU A 240 -20.06 -7.97 -31.01
N VAL A 241 -20.46 -6.71 -30.83
CA VAL A 241 -19.53 -5.58 -30.70
C VAL A 241 -18.73 -5.68 -29.40
N TRP A 242 -19.40 -6.03 -28.30
CA TRP A 242 -18.75 -6.24 -27.02
C TRP A 242 -17.75 -7.39 -27.09
N VAL A 243 -18.11 -8.49 -27.75
CA VAL A 243 -17.22 -9.62 -28.02
C VAL A 243 -16.01 -9.15 -28.84
N GLN A 244 -16.15 -8.33 -29.88
CA GLN A 244 -15.00 -7.83 -30.65
C GLN A 244 -14.10 -6.89 -29.86
N VAL A 245 -14.67 -5.95 -29.10
CA VAL A 245 -13.89 -5.01 -28.27
C VAL A 245 -13.12 -5.79 -27.19
N THR A 246 -13.77 -6.73 -26.51
CA THR A 246 -13.11 -7.62 -25.54
C THR A 246 -12.09 -8.54 -26.21
N SER A 247 -12.27 -8.92 -27.48
CA SER A 247 -11.27 -9.63 -28.29
C SER A 247 -9.99 -8.81 -28.43
N ALA A 248 -10.14 -7.56 -28.86
CA ALA A 248 -9.01 -6.69 -29.13
C ALA A 248 -8.29 -6.31 -27.83
N LEU A 249 -9.04 -6.08 -26.75
CA LEU A 249 -8.51 -5.74 -25.44
C LEU A 249 -7.85 -6.94 -24.74
N GLY A 250 -8.42 -8.13 -24.87
CA GLY A 250 -7.86 -9.37 -24.33
C GLY A 250 -6.71 -9.96 -25.17
N HIS A 251 -6.34 -9.33 -26.28
CA HIS A 251 -5.25 -9.80 -27.12
C HIS A 251 -3.90 -9.68 -26.37
N PRO A 252 -3.01 -10.69 -26.43
CA PRO A 252 -1.72 -10.67 -25.72
C PRO A 252 -0.87 -9.43 -26.00
N ALA A 253 -0.86 -8.94 -27.26
CA ALA A 253 -0.15 -7.72 -27.63
C ALA A 253 -0.69 -6.46 -26.91
N THR A 254 -2.01 -6.36 -26.72
CA THR A 254 -2.65 -5.25 -26.01
C THR A 254 -2.28 -5.28 -24.53
N VAL A 255 -2.35 -6.46 -23.91
CA VAL A 255 -1.96 -6.68 -22.51
C VAL A 255 -0.48 -6.35 -22.32
N GLN A 256 0.39 -6.80 -23.23
CA GLN A 256 1.82 -6.50 -23.18
C GLN A 256 2.11 -5.00 -23.33
N GLN A 257 1.42 -4.32 -24.25
CA GLN A 257 1.56 -2.87 -24.43
C GLN A 257 1.12 -2.10 -23.18
N LEU A 258 0.02 -2.49 -22.54
CA LEU A 258 -0.43 -1.89 -21.27
C LEU A 258 0.59 -2.13 -20.16
N LEU A 259 1.16 -3.33 -20.07
CA LEU A 259 2.23 -3.65 -19.12
C LEU A 259 3.48 -2.78 -19.36
N GLN A 260 3.84 -2.52 -20.61
CA GLN A 260 4.95 -1.61 -20.98
C GLN A 260 4.69 -0.18 -20.52
N LEU A 261 3.49 0.34 -20.79
CA LEU A 261 3.10 1.69 -20.37
C LEU A 261 3.06 1.82 -18.84
N LEU A 262 2.54 0.80 -18.15
CA LEU A 262 2.52 0.74 -16.69
C LEU A 262 3.95 0.71 -16.12
N THR A 263 4.83 -0.07 -16.73
CA THR A 263 6.26 -0.11 -16.34
C THR A 263 6.91 1.24 -16.45
N ALA A 264 6.68 1.93 -17.57
CA ALA A 264 7.25 3.24 -17.79
C ALA A 264 6.77 4.29 -16.78
N GLN A 265 5.48 4.27 -16.40
CA GLN A 265 4.98 5.15 -15.34
C GLN A 265 5.52 4.77 -13.95
N THR A 266 5.65 3.49 -13.67
CA THR A 266 6.22 2.99 -12.40
C THR A 266 7.67 3.45 -12.23
N LEU A 267 8.48 3.35 -13.30
CA LEU A 267 9.86 3.84 -13.31
C LEU A 267 9.95 5.36 -13.11
N LEU A 268 9.05 6.12 -13.71
CA LEU A 268 8.99 7.58 -13.51
C LEU A 268 8.58 7.95 -12.08
N LEU A 269 7.59 7.26 -11.50
CA LEU A 269 7.21 7.43 -10.09
C LEU A 269 8.37 7.06 -9.16
N HIS A 270 9.08 5.98 -9.45
CA HIS A 270 10.26 5.57 -8.68
C HIS A 270 11.37 6.62 -8.73
N GLN A 271 11.66 7.16 -9.92
CA GLN A 271 12.65 8.23 -10.08
C GLN A 271 12.29 9.44 -9.21
N ARG A 272 11.02 9.86 -9.22
CA ARG A 272 10.57 10.99 -8.39
C ARG A 272 10.62 10.69 -6.90
N HIS A 273 10.20 9.49 -6.48
CA HIS A 273 10.34 9.04 -5.10
C HIS A 273 11.81 9.10 -4.65
N THR A 274 12.74 8.66 -5.48
CA THR A 274 14.18 8.70 -5.17
C THR A 274 14.70 10.13 -5.05
N THR A 275 14.33 11.01 -5.99
CA THR A 275 14.67 12.43 -5.94
C THR A 275 14.13 13.09 -4.68
N TYR A 276 12.86 12.83 -4.35
CA TYR A 276 12.21 13.33 -3.13
C TYR A 276 12.95 12.87 -1.88
N MET A 277 13.27 11.58 -1.77
CA MET A 277 14.03 11.02 -0.63
C MET A 277 15.44 11.61 -0.55
N GLN A 278 16.10 11.87 -1.68
CA GLN A 278 17.41 12.51 -1.71
C GLN A 278 17.34 13.98 -1.26
N GLN A 279 16.35 14.73 -1.71
CA GLN A 279 16.10 16.11 -1.26
C GLN A 279 15.80 16.16 0.24
N GLN A 280 14.97 15.24 0.75
CA GLN A 280 14.66 15.14 2.17
C GLN A 280 15.92 14.84 3.01
N ARG A 281 16.80 13.96 2.53
CA ARG A 281 18.11 13.71 3.17
C ARG A 281 19.02 14.93 3.14
N GLN A 282 19.07 15.67 2.04
CA GLN A 282 19.87 16.91 1.95
C GLN A 282 19.37 17.99 2.90
N GLN A 283 18.05 18.14 3.07
CA GLN A 283 17.47 19.08 4.02
C GLN A 283 17.80 18.72 5.48
N GLN A 284 17.80 17.41 5.82
CA GLN A 284 18.22 16.94 7.14
C GLN A 284 19.74 17.08 7.36
N GLN A 285 20.53 17.01 6.30
CA GLN A 285 22.00 17.16 6.32
C GLN A 285 22.48 18.61 6.20
N GLN A 286 21.61 19.61 6.28
CA GLN A 286 22.02 20.99 6.54
C GLN A 286 21.92 21.34 8.04
N PRO A 287 22.78 20.81 8.94
CA PRO A 287 22.88 21.36 10.27
C PRO A 287 23.90 22.52 10.31
N VAL A 288 23.42 23.66 10.81
CA VAL A 288 24.05 24.36 11.95
C VAL A 288 25.43 25.03 11.72
N GLN A 289 26.00 25.05 10.51
CA GLN A 289 27.24 25.85 10.31
C GLN A 289 27.03 27.37 10.33
N ARG A 290 25.79 27.88 10.27
CA ARG A 290 25.54 29.33 10.37
C ARG A 290 25.56 29.91 11.78
N SER A 291 25.73 29.09 12.83
CA SER A 291 25.67 29.57 14.21
C SER A 291 27.04 29.88 14.84
N SER A 292 28.17 29.58 14.19
CA SER A 292 29.50 29.68 14.84
C SER A 292 30.39 30.85 14.40
N GLU A 293 29.97 31.73 13.48
CA GLU A 293 30.84 32.81 12.95
C GLU A 293 30.57 34.22 13.51
N HIS A 294 29.79 34.39 14.58
CA HIS A 294 29.51 35.73 15.16
C HIS A 294 30.07 35.96 16.57
N SER A 295 31.05 35.17 17.01
CA SER A 295 31.78 35.43 18.27
C SER A 295 33.25 35.76 17.99
N GLY A 296 33.50 37.00 17.57
CA GLY A 296 34.85 37.54 17.54
C GLY A 296 35.00 38.75 16.64
N SER A 297 34.61 39.94 17.12
CA SER A 297 35.26 41.24 16.80
C SER A 297 34.48 42.41 17.41
N SER A 298 34.92 42.87 18.58
CA SER A 298 34.77 44.29 18.96
C SER A 298 35.89 44.70 19.92
N SER A 299 36.88 45.36 19.33
CA SER A 299 37.94 46.14 19.95
C SER A 299 37.41 47.44 20.57
N SER A 300 37.92 47.82 21.74
CA SER A 300 37.88 49.18 22.26
C SER A 300 39.28 49.66 22.69
N SER A 301 39.77 50.65 21.94
CA SER A 301 40.40 51.93 22.35
C SER A 301 41.65 52.01 23.27
N SER A 302 42.65 52.69 22.68
CA SER A 302 43.39 53.89 23.15
C SER A 302 44.69 53.79 23.99
N SER A 303 45.78 54.12 23.27
CA SER A 303 46.73 55.22 23.50
C SER A 303 47.89 55.13 24.53
N SER A 304 49.09 55.27 23.96
CA SER A 304 50.29 56.03 24.40
C SER A 304 51.36 55.40 25.30
N SER A 305 52.59 55.43 24.75
CA SER A 305 53.89 55.76 25.37
C SER A 305 54.80 54.66 25.97
N SER A 306 55.97 54.54 25.32
CA SER A 306 57.33 54.36 25.88
C SER A 306 57.80 53.04 26.51
N SER A 307 58.86 52.52 25.86
CA SER A 307 60.16 52.13 26.44
C SER A 307 60.32 50.80 27.20
N SER A 308 61.18 49.96 26.59
CA SER A 308 62.33 49.28 27.23
C SER A 308 62.13 48.03 28.12
N SER A 309 62.64 46.92 27.57
CA SER A 309 63.59 45.98 28.20
C SER A 309 63.12 44.90 29.20
N SER A 310 63.51 43.68 28.83
CA SER A 310 64.15 42.64 29.67
C SER A 310 63.36 41.83 30.72
N SER A 311 63.24 40.54 30.39
CA SER A 311 63.57 39.34 31.19
C SER A 311 62.73 38.89 32.40
N SER A 312 62.45 37.57 32.34
CA SER A 312 62.50 36.54 33.38
C SER A 312 61.33 36.31 34.34
N SER A 313 60.99 35.00 34.46
CA SER A 313 60.33 34.27 35.57
C SER A 313 58.85 34.65 35.83
N THR A 314 57.90 33.76 36.17
CA THR A 314 57.91 32.44 36.83
C THR A 314 56.52 31.78 36.64
N GLN A 315 56.44 30.45 36.76
CA GLN A 315 55.25 29.59 36.94
C GLN A 315 54.27 30.06 38.07
N PRO A 316 53.20 29.28 38.45
CA PRO A 316 52.11 28.63 37.71
C PRO A 316 50.73 28.91 38.37
N CYS A 317 49.59 28.49 37.79
CA CYS A 317 48.51 27.81 38.54
C CYS A 317 47.26 27.44 37.71
N ALA A 318 46.84 26.19 37.92
CA ALA A 318 45.48 25.69 38.07
C ALA A 318 44.49 25.75 36.89
N GLN A 319 44.36 24.59 36.25
CA GLN A 319 43.19 24.09 35.53
C GLN A 319 41.93 24.07 36.42
N GLY A 320 40.78 24.33 35.80
CA GLY A 320 39.46 24.09 36.39
C GLY A 320 38.33 24.20 35.36
N GLY A 321 38.07 23.09 34.66
CA GLY A 321 36.76 22.63 34.16
C GLY A 321 35.86 23.56 33.35
N GLN A 322 35.67 23.26 32.06
CA GLN A 322 34.37 23.36 31.37
C GLN A 322 34.46 22.75 29.95
N GLN A 323 33.99 21.51 29.79
CA GLN A 323 33.65 20.92 28.50
C GLN A 323 32.65 19.77 28.74
N GLN A 324 31.36 20.08 28.72
CA GLN A 324 30.26 19.12 28.58
C GLN A 324 28.95 19.88 28.33
N ALA A 325 28.69 20.26 27.07
CA ALA A 325 27.39 20.80 26.65
C ALA A 325 27.21 20.81 25.12
N VAL A 326 27.44 19.71 24.40
CA VAL A 326 27.06 19.62 22.97
C VAL A 326 26.71 18.17 22.58
N GLU A 327 25.62 17.59 23.10
CA GLU A 327 25.12 16.28 22.62
C GLU A 327 23.58 16.10 22.70
N ALA A 328 22.79 17.17 22.82
CA ALA A 328 21.34 17.08 23.06
C ALA A 328 20.45 17.47 21.86
N GLY A 329 20.75 16.96 20.67
CA GLY A 329 20.08 17.34 19.42
C GLY A 329 19.70 16.18 18.50
N GLU A 330 19.31 15.01 19.01
CA GLU A 330 18.69 13.96 18.18
C GLU A 330 17.27 14.38 17.79
N GLN A 331 17.16 14.99 16.61
CA GLN A 331 15.91 15.30 15.94
C GLN A 331 15.14 14.00 15.65
N ARG A 332 13.83 14.05 15.93
CA ARG A 332 12.83 13.03 15.56
C ARG A 332 13.01 12.66 14.08
N GLN A 333 13.53 11.47 13.80
CA GLN A 333 13.44 10.88 12.47
C GLN A 333 11.95 10.61 12.20
N PRO A 334 11.29 11.32 11.28
CA PRO A 334 9.94 10.92 10.85
C PRO A 334 10.02 9.45 10.42
N ALA A 335 9.00 8.67 10.78
CA ALA A 335 8.92 7.22 10.57
C ALA A 335 9.60 6.87 9.25
N ARG A 336 10.74 6.15 9.33
CA ARG A 336 11.59 5.87 8.16
C ARG A 336 10.72 5.33 7.05
N LEU A 337 10.46 6.16 6.03
CA LEU A 337 9.83 5.73 4.79
C LEU A 337 10.63 4.52 4.30
N LEU A 338 9.94 3.39 4.19
CA LEU A 338 10.55 2.14 3.76
C LEU A 338 11.24 2.40 2.43
N THR A 339 12.48 1.94 2.31
CA THR A 339 13.19 2.04 1.03
C THR A 339 12.44 1.15 0.06
N ILE A 340 11.68 1.75 -0.85
CA ILE A 340 10.99 1.03 -1.91
C ILE A 340 12.09 0.53 -2.85
N PRO A 341 12.30 -0.78 -2.96
CA PRO A 341 13.30 -1.34 -3.86
C PRO A 341 12.84 -1.12 -5.30
N ALA A 342 13.77 -0.63 -6.13
CA ALA A 342 13.45 -0.27 -7.50
C ALA A 342 13.46 -1.50 -8.41
N VAL A 343 12.43 -1.74 -9.22
CA VAL A 343 12.50 -2.81 -10.23
C VAL A 343 13.61 -2.54 -11.25
N ASN A 344 14.02 -1.28 -11.46
CA ASN A 344 15.19 -0.98 -12.30
C ASN A 344 16.55 -1.36 -11.69
N GLN A 345 16.67 -1.42 -10.35
CA GLN A 345 17.87 -1.96 -9.70
C GLN A 345 17.97 -3.46 -9.94
N HIS A 346 16.84 -4.10 -10.23
CA HIS A 346 16.77 -5.45 -10.75
C HIS A 346 16.62 -5.42 -12.28
N ARG A 347 17.62 -4.90 -12.98
CA ARG A 347 17.65 -4.92 -14.45
C ARG A 347 17.38 -6.34 -15.00
N ASP A 348 17.83 -7.35 -14.28
CA ASP A 348 17.57 -8.77 -14.55
C ASP A 348 16.06 -9.11 -14.53
N VAL A 349 15.28 -8.50 -13.62
CA VAL A 349 13.82 -8.71 -13.53
C VAL A 349 13.10 -8.06 -14.71
N LEU A 350 13.51 -6.87 -15.15
CA LEU A 350 12.96 -6.29 -16.37
C LEU A 350 13.32 -7.13 -17.60
N GLN A 351 14.50 -7.75 -17.63
CA GLN A 351 14.87 -8.70 -18.70
C GLN A 351 14.02 -9.98 -18.70
N LEU A 352 13.39 -10.35 -17.58
CA LEU A 352 12.43 -11.46 -17.54
C LEU A 352 11.11 -11.10 -18.22
N LEU A 353 10.78 -9.82 -18.40
CA LEU A 353 9.66 -9.43 -19.25
C LEU A 353 10.02 -9.66 -20.72
N PRO A 354 9.15 -10.29 -21.52
CA PRO A 354 9.34 -10.43 -22.96
C PRO A 354 9.60 -9.08 -23.64
N GLY A 355 10.85 -8.87 -24.04
CA GLY A 355 11.34 -7.61 -24.60
C GLY A 355 11.87 -6.60 -23.58
N GLY A 356 12.33 -7.02 -22.39
CA GLY A 356 12.71 -6.18 -21.24
C GLY A 356 13.40 -4.83 -21.48
N GLN A 357 14.28 -4.72 -22.46
CA GLN A 357 14.92 -3.44 -22.80
C GLN A 357 13.92 -2.43 -23.42
N ALA A 358 12.84 -2.89 -24.06
CA ALA A 358 11.78 -2.07 -24.64
C ALA A 358 11.03 -1.31 -23.55
N TYR A 359 10.86 -1.94 -22.39
CA TYR A 359 10.25 -1.32 -21.22
C TYR A 359 11.10 -0.15 -20.71
N LEU A 360 12.42 -0.33 -20.68
CA LEU A 360 13.38 0.72 -20.31
C LEU A 360 13.40 1.86 -21.34
N ASP A 361 13.38 1.51 -22.63
CA ASP A 361 13.38 2.48 -23.71
C ASP A 361 12.08 3.30 -23.72
N THR A 362 10.93 2.66 -23.51
CA THR A 362 9.64 3.34 -23.33
C THR A 362 9.69 4.31 -22.15
N ALA A 363 10.21 3.89 -21.00
CA ALA A 363 10.37 4.76 -19.84
C ALA A 363 11.25 5.99 -20.16
N ALA A 364 12.39 5.76 -20.83
CA ALA A 364 13.27 6.84 -21.26
C ALA A 364 12.58 7.81 -22.24
N THR A 365 11.68 7.32 -23.10
CA THR A 365 10.95 8.17 -24.05
C THR A 365 9.83 9.00 -23.42
N LEU A 366 9.21 8.53 -22.32
CA LEU A 366 8.11 9.25 -21.64
C LEU A 366 8.59 10.31 -20.64
N SER A 367 9.90 10.34 -20.31
CA SER A 367 10.50 11.25 -19.33
C SER A 367 10.49 12.77 -19.68
N PRO A 368 10.68 13.24 -20.93
CA PRO A 368 10.99 14.66 -21.17
C PRO A 368 9.82 15.64 -20.97
N GLU A 369 8.56 15.17 -21.00
CA GLU A 369 7.39 16.00 -20.68
C GLU A 369 7.36 16.40 -19.20
N ALA A 370 8.04 15.65 -18.33
CA ALA A 370 8.08 15.91 -16.89
C ALA A 370 9.03 17.06 -16.51
N LEU A 371 9.99 17.44 -17.38
CA LEU A 371 11.02 18.42 -17.03
C LEU A 371 10.51 19.87 -16.91
N LEU A 372 9.28 20.15 -17.38
CA LEU A 372 8.69 21.49 -17.37
C LEU A 372 7.65 21.71 -16.27
N LEU A 373 7.22 20.64 -15.60
CA LEU A 373 6.19 20.72 -14.56
C LEU A 373 6.85 20.80 -13.19
N ASP A 374 6.15 21.46 -12.27
CA ASP A 374 6.45 21.37 -10.84
C ASP A 374 6.45 19.89 -10.40
N GLU A 375 7.37 19.51 -9.51
CA GLU A 375 7.58 18.09 -9.14
C GLU A 375 6.29 17.45 -8.59
N ASP A 376 5.50 18.18 -7.81
CA ASP A 376 4.24 17.67 -7.24
C ASP A 376 3.18 17.46 -8.32
N ALA A 377 3.01 18.43 -9.22
CA ALA A 377 2.13 18.31 -10.38
C ALA A 377 2.56 17.16 -11.30
N ALA A 378 3.87 16.96 -11.41
CA ALA A 378 4.45 15.88 -12.19
C ALA A 378 4.11 14.52 -11.54
N VAL A 379 4.28 14.37 -10.21
CA VAL A 379 3.89 13.18 -9.43
C VAL A 379 2.41 12.88 -9.64
N ALA A 380 1.52 13.85 -9.42
CA ALA A 380 0.08 13.69 -9.61
C ALA A 380 -0.27 13.24 -11.04
N ALA A 381 0.35 13.84 -12.05
CA ALA A 381 0.15 13.44 -13.44
C ALA A 381 0.59 11.99 -13.72
N SER A 382 1.70 11.55 -13.12
CA SER A 382 2.17 10.17 -13.24
C SER A 382 1.32 9.18 -12.47
N VAL A 383 0.84 9.54 -11.27
CA VAL A 383 -0.11 8.74 -10.50
C VAL A 383 -1.40 8.55 -11.31
N SER A 384 -1.96 9.62 -11.87
CA SER A 384 -3.17 9.55 -12.70
C SER A 384 -2.99 8.69 -13.96
N LYS A 385 -1.82 8.78 -14.63
CA LYS A 385 -1.48 7.92 -15.78
C LYS A 385 -1.30 6.46 -15.37
N ALA A 386 -0.56 6.20 -14.30
CA ALA A 386 -0.35 4.86 -13.77
C ALA A 386 -1.68 4.21 -13.36
N ASN A 387 -2.56 4.98 -12.70
CA ASN A 387 -3.87 4.51 -12.25
C ASN A 387 -4.69 4.03 -13.44
N ARG A 388 -4.73 4.86 -14.48
CA ARG A 388 -5.43 4.57 -15.72
C ARG A 388 -4.91 3.30 -16.39
N TYR A 389 -3.59 3.14 -16.49
CA TYR A 389 -3.00 1.94 -17.10
C TYR A 389 -3.18 0.69 -16.23
N ALA A 390 -3.17 0.81 -14.90
CA ALA A 390 -3.48 -0.29 -14.00
C ALA A 390 -4.93 -0.77 -14.19
N ALA A 391 -5.89 0.16 -14.21
CA ALA A 391 -7.30 -0.14 -14.46
C ALA A 391 -7.54 -0.74 -15.86
N ASP A 392 -6.87 -0.21 -16.89
CA ASP A 392 -6.97 -0.75 -18.25
C ASP A 392 -6.35 -2.14 -18.36
N LEU A 393 -5.22 -2.39 -17.68
CA LEU A 393 -4.57 -3.69 -17.65
C LEU A 393 -5.42 -4.71 -16.90
N ASN A 394 -5.99 -4.34 -15.74
CA ASN A 394 -6.95 -5.16 -15.01
C ASN A 394 -8.12 -5.56 -15.92
N PHE A 395 -8.71 -4.60 -16.63
CA PHE A 395 -9.78 -4.85 -17.59
C PHE A 395 -9.34 -5.79 -18.73
N ALA A 396 -8.20 -5.53 -19.35
CA ALA A 396 -7.67 -6.32 -20.46
C ALA A 396 -7.37 -7.77 -20.07
N VAL A 397 -6.79 -7.99 -18.88
CA VAL A 397 -6.53 -9.34 -18.35
C VAL A 397 -7.84 -10.09 -18.08
N ASN A 398 -8.87 -9.42 -17.55
CA ASN A 398 -10.20 -10.01 -17.39
C ASN A 398 -10.84 -10.38 -18.75
N CYS A 399 -10.68 -9.54 -19.78
CA CYS A 399 -11.12 -9.88 -21.13
C CYS A 399 -10.39 -11.09 -21.70
N ALA A 400 -9.08 -11.19 -21.48
CA ALA A 400 -8.27 -12.32 -21.91
C ALA A 400 -8.65 -13.62 -21.17
N GLU A 401 -8.99 -13.54 -19.87
CA GLU A 401 -9.53 -14.66 -19.09
C GLU A 401 -10.82 -15.20 -19.68
N TYR A 402 -11.79 -14.32 -19.96
CA TYR A 402 -13.10 -14.73 -20.46
C TYR A 402 -13.00 -15.58 -21.74
N ARG A 403 -11.92 -15.37 -22.50
CA ARG A 403 -11.64 -16.05 -23.76
C ARG A 403 -10.65 -17.21 -23.64
N GLN A 404 -10.13 -17.47 -22.44
CA GLN A 404 -9.12 -18.50 -22.18
C GLN A 404 -7.84 -18.30 -23.04
N LEU A 405 -7.50 -17.05 -23.35
CA LEU A 405 -6.38 -16.70 -24.24
C LEU A 405 -5.05 -16.50 -23.51
N LEU A 406 -5.05 -16.55 -22.17
CA LEU A 406 -3.83 -16.40 -21.38
C LEU A 406 -3.11 -17.75 -21.27
N ASP A 407 -2.12 -17.92 -22.12
CA ASP A 407 -1.15 -19.00 -22.01
C ASP A 407 -0.32 -18.86 -20.72
N LYS A 408 0.26 -19.97 -20.24
CA LYS A 408 1.18 -20.00 -19.10
C LYS A 408 2.40 -19.12 -19.32
N ASP A 409 2.79 -18.95 -20.58
CA ASP A 409 3.93 -18.13 -21.01
C ASP A 409 3.55 -16.67 -21.27
N ALA A 410 2.31 -16.27 -20.99
CA ALA A 410 1.87 -14.89 -21.22
C ALA A 410 2.69 -13.90 -20.36
N PRO A 411 3.22 -12.81 -20.95
CA PRO A 411 4.05 -11.81 -20.25
C PRO A 411 3.44 -11.29 -18.95
N VAL A 412 2.11 -11.16 -18.92
CA VAL A 412 1.35 -10.60 -17.79
C VAL A 412 1.27 -11.55 -16.60
N VAL A 413 1.47 -12.84 -16.82
CA VAL A 413 1.50 -13.88 -15.79
C VAL A 413 2.93 -14.17 -15.34
N SER A 414 3.91 -13.39 -15.81
CA SER A 414 5.30 -13.54 -15.38
C SER A 414 5.54 -13.03 -13.96
N VAL A 415 6.57 -13.55 -13.32
CA VAL A 415 7.09 -13.06 -12.02
C VAL A 415 7.37 -11.56 -12.08
N ALA A 416 7.93 -11.07 -13.20
CA ALA A 416 8.27 -9.67 -13.35
C ALA A 416 7.04 -8.75 -13.43
N ALA A 417 5.93 -9.21 -14.00
CA ALA A 417 4.66 -8.46 -13.98
C ALA A 417 4.11 -8.33 -12.56
N VAL A 418 4.18 -9.40 -11.75
CA VAL A 418 3.80 -9.36 -10.33
C VAL A 418 4.69 -8.37 -9.56
N LEU A 419 6.02 -8.47 -9.72
CA LEU A 419 6.96 -7.56 -9.06
C LEU A 419 6.76 -6.09 -9.45
N LEU A 420 6.43 -5.81 -10.71
CA LEU A 420 6.10 -4.47 -11.18
C LEU A 420 4.88 -3.91 -10.44
N VAL A 421 3.80 -4.68 -10.35
CA VAL A 421 2.57 -4.23 -9.67
C VAL A 421 2.81 -4.07 -8.16
N LEU A 422 3.61 -4.94 -7.56
CA LEU A 422 4.02 -4.78 -6.15
C LEU A 422 4.78 -3.48 -5.92
N GLU A 423 5.74 -3.14 -6.78
CA GLU A 423 6.45 -1.86 -6.67
C GLU A 423 5.49 -0.68 -6.87
N LEU A 424 4.61 -0.75 -7.87
CA LEU A 424 3.65 0.30 -8.14
C LEU A 424 2.70 0.53 -6.96
N GLN A 425 2.26 -0.54 -6.29
CA GLN A 425 1.41 -0.47 -5.09
C GLN A 425 2.14 0.20 -3.91
N LEU A 426 3.43 -0.08 -3.73
CA LEU A 426 4.25 0.62 -2.72
C LEU A 426 4.45 2.10 -3.07
N LEU A 427 4.68 2.43 -4.34
CA LEU A 427 4.79 3.81 -4.81
C LEU A 427 3.46 4.57 -4.68
N ALA A 428 2.33 3.91 -4.94
CA ALA A 428 1.00 4.47 -4.72
C ALA A 428 0.78 4.79 -3.24
N ALA A 429 1.16 3.87 -2.35
CA ALA A 429 1.07 4.09 -0.91
C ALA A 429 1.98 5.22 -0.42
N TRP A 430 3.16 5.40 -1.04
CA TRP A 430 4.00 6.58 -0.80
C TRP A 430 3.33 7.87 -1.29
N ALA A 431 2.76 7.87 -2.50
CA ALA A 431 2.11 9.05 -3.06
C ALA A 431 0.92 9.52 -2.21
N VAL A 432 0.14 8.59 -1.64
CA VAL A 432 -0.93 8.90 -0.67
C VAL A 432 -0.39 9.57 0.60
N ARG A 433 0.85 9.28 1.00
CA ARG A 433 1.49 9.83 2.22
C ARG A 433 2.27 11.11 1.98
N LEU A 434 2.37 11.61 0.74
CA LEU A 434 3.06 12.85 0.47
C LEU A 434 2.35 13.99 1.23
N PRO A 435 3.04 14.67 2.15
CA PRO A 435 2.44 15.83 2.80
C PRO A 435 2.19 16.91 1.74
N PRO A 436 1.08 17.66 1.83
CA PRO A 436 0.87 18.79 0.94
C PRO A 436 2.09 19.73 1.04
N PRO A 437 2.54 20.31 -0.09
CA PRO A 437 3.75 21.11 -0.13
C PRO A 437 3.70 22.17 0.98
N PRO A 438 4.75 22.25 1.83
CA PRO A 438 4.77 23.19 2.93
C PRO A 438 4.66 24.59 2.32
N GLN A 439 3.53 25.25 2.56
CA GLN A 439 3.34 26.62 2.12
C GLN A 439 4.44 27.47 2.73
N GLN A 440 5.36 27.92 1.88
CA GLN A 440 6.49 28.74 2.26
C GLN A 440 5.95 30.01 2.94
N GLN A 441 6.03 30.05 4.27
CA GLN A 441 5.75 31.28 5.01
C GLN A 441 6.84 32.29 4.61
N PRO A 442 6.47 33.46 4.07
CA PRO A 442 7.43 34.44 3.62
C PRO A 442 8.33 34.90 4.77
N GLN A 443 9.63 34.73 4.55
CA GLN A 443 10.70 35.08 5.45
C GLN A 443 10.66 36.59 5.78
N GLN A 444 10.70 36.92 7.06
CA GLN A 444 10.49 38.27 7.61
C GLN A 444 11.44 39.31 6.99
N GLN A 445 10.85 40.31 6.32
CA GLN A 445 11.49 41.58 5.95
C GLN A 445 11.12 42.68 6.97
N PRO A 446 11.92 43.76 7.08
CA PRO A 446 11.86 44.72 8.20
C PRO A 446 10.59 45.60 8.25
N PRO A 447 10.27 46.19 9.42
CA PRO A 447 8.86 46.32 9.87
C PRO A 447 8.07 47.55 9.42
N GLN A 448 8.65 48.59 8.81
CA GLN A 448 7.95 49.90 8.77
C GLN A 448 7.27 50.28 7.45
N GLN A 449 7.67 49.74 6.30
CA GLN A 449 6.90 49.89 5.05
C GLN A 449 5.96 48.69 4.79
N GLN A 450 6.02 47.70 5.69
CA GLN A 450 5.34 46.42 5.52
C GLN A 450 3.86 46.49 5.91
N GLN A 451 3.42 47.36 6.81
CA GLN A 451 2.05 47.24 7.36
C GLN A 451 0.94 47.56 6.34
N GLN A 452 1.15 48.53 5.45
CA GLN A 452 0.15 48.87 4.42
C GLN A 452 0.22 47.91 3.23
N LEU A 453 1.42 47.49 2.85
CA LEU A 453 1.62 46.45 1.82
C LEU A 453 1.18 45.07 2.31
N GLN A 454 1.28 44.80 3.62
CA GLN A 454 0.82 43.57 4.26
C GLN A 454 -0.69 43.51 4.35
N GLN A 455 -1.40 44.63 4.48
CA GLN A 455 -2.86 44.62 4.44
C GLN A 455 -3.38 44.37 3.01
N GLN A 456 -2.72 44.96 2.00
CA GLN A 456 -3.04 44.69 0.58
C GLN A 456 -2.60 43.28 0.15
N GLN A 457 -1.45 42.79 0.63
CA GLN A 457 -1.03 41.40 0.47
C GLN A 457 -1.91 40.44 1.24
N LEU A 458 -2.47 40.80 2.41
CA LEU A 458 -3.41 39.92 3.13
C LEU A 458 -4.69 39.74 2.32
N GLN A 459 -5.16 40.81 1.68
CA GLN A 459 -6.38 40.76 0.87
C GLN A 459 -6.14 40.00 -0.45
N GLN A 460 -4.99 40.20 -1.10
CA GLN A 460 -4.58 39.37 -2.24
C GLN A 460 -4.30 37.93 -1.85
N GLN A 461 -3.70 37.68 -0.68
CA GLN A 461 -3.52 36.34 -0.16
C GLN A 461 -4.86 35.71 0.16
N GLN A 462 -5.83 36.40 0.76
CA GLN A 462 -7.16 35.84 1.02
C GLN A 462 -7.88 35.47 -0.28
N LEU A 463 -7.82 36.31 -1.31
CA LEU A 463 -8.36 35.99 -2.64
C LEU A 463 -7.62 34.82 -3.29
N ARG A 464 -6.30 34.80 -3.21
CA ARG A 464 -5.48 33.68 -3.69
C ARG A 464 -5.71 32.41 -2.88
N TRP A 465 -6.01 32.52 -1.59
CA TRP A 465 -6.35 31.41 -0.71
C TRP A 465 -7.74 30.88 -0.98
N GLN A 466 -8.71 31.74 -1.31
CA GLN A 466 -10.03 31.30 -1.78
C GLN A 466 -9.92 30.61 -3.13
N GLN A 467 -9.14 31.17 -4.08
CA GLN A 467 -8.88 30.52 -5.36
C GLN A 467 -8.10 29.21 -5.22
N VAL A 468 -7.04 29.19 -4.41
CA VAL A 468 -6.27 27.96 -4.15
C VAL A 468 -7.07 26.97 -3.32
N ALA A 469 -7.99 27.39 -2.45
CA ALA A 469 -8.87 26.48 -1.71
C ALA A 469 -10.02 25.93 -2.58
N GLU A 470 -10.55 26.72 -3.52
CA GLU A 470 -11.50 26.25 -4.53
C GLU A 470 -10.80 25.33 -5.54
N ASP A 471 -9.63 25.71 -6.06
CA ASP A 471 -8.78 24.86 -6.91
C ASP A 471 -8.31 23.62 -6.14
N ALA A 472 -8.00 23.73 -4.84
CA ALA A 472 -7.64 22.59 -3.99
C ALA A 472 -8.86 21.72 -3.69
N LEU A 473 -10.07 22.24 -3.52
CA LEU A 473 -11.28 21.41 -3.38
C LEU A 473 -11.62 20.69 -4.69
N GLN A 474 -11.39 21.34 -5.83
CA GLN A 474 -11.47 20.73 -7.16
C GLN A 474 -10.34 19.69 -7.35
N GLN A 475 -9.14 19.96 -6.86
CA GLN A 475 -8.01 19.03 -6.86
C GLN A 475 -8.16 17.92 -5.82
N ILE A 476 -8.86 18.11 -4.71
CA ILE A 476 -9.15 17.06 -3.72
C ILE A 476 -10.13 16.04 -4.31
N ALA A 477 -11.01 16.45 -5.23
CA ALA A 477 -11.75 15.51 -6.08
C ALA A 477 -10.82 14.73 -7.04
N ASP A 478 -9.71 15.33 -7.48
CA ASP A 478 -8.64 14.68 -8.27
C ASP A 478 -7.58 13.92 -7.41
N ASP A 479 -7.44 14.21 -6.11
CA ASP A 479 -6.56 13.52 -5.14
C ASP A 479 -7.05 12.09 -4.86
N SER A 480 -8.29 11.80 -5.26
CA SER A 480 -8.78 10.44 -5.40
C SER A 480 -7.89 9.58 -6.30
N SER A 481 -7.09 10.16 -7.20
CA SER A 481 -6.22 9.40 -8.12
C SER A 481 -5.16 8.55 -7.41
N SER A 482 -4.58 9.03 -6.30
CA SER A 482 -3.58 8.25 -5.52
C SER A 482 -4.22 7.08 -4.80
N TYR A 483 -5.41 7.28 -4.23
CA TYR A 483 -6.18 6.21 -3.59
C TYR A 483 -6.72 5.22 -4.63
N ASN A 484 -7.27 5.70 -5.73
CA ASN A 484 -7.72 4.87 -6.84
C ASN A 484 -6.55 4.05 -7.40
N LEU A 485 -5.36 4.64 -7.55
CA LEU A 485 -4.17 3.89 -7.95
C LEU A 485 -3.89 2.75 -6.97
N LEU A 486 -3.95 3.02 -5.66
CA LEU A 486 -3.72 2.01 -4.63
C LEU A 486 -4.76 0.87 -4.68
N LEU A 487 -6.03 1.19 -4.93
CA LEU A 487 -7.12 0.21 -5.04
C LEU A 487 -7.06 -0.58 -6.36
N ASP A 488 -6.89 0.10 -7.50
CA ASP A 488 -6.79 -0.51 -8.83
C ASP A 488 -5.54 -1.40 -8.94
N THR A 489 -4.42 -1.02 -8.28
CA THR A 489 -3.23 -1.87 -8.20
C THR A 489 -3.42 -3.07 -7.27
N ASN A 490 -4.18 -2.94 -6.19
CA ASN A 490 -4.55 -4.07 -5.34
C ASN A 490 -5.42 -5.09 -6.09
N GLU A 491 -6.44 -4.63 -6.81
CA GLU A 491 -7.26 -5.48 -7.68
C GLU A 491 -6.41 -6.17 -8.75
N LEU A 492 -5.56 -5.40 -9.44
CA LEU A 492 -4.66 -5.93 -10.46
C LEU A 492 -3.71 -6.97 -9.85
N LEU A 493 -3.12 -6.70 -8.69
CA LEU A 493 -2.23 -7.64 -8.00
C LEU A 493 -2.96 -8.95 -7.68
N HIS A 494 -4.18 -8.88 -7.15
CA HIS A 494 -4.98 -10.06 -6.89
C HIS A 494 -5.28 -10.85 -8.16
N LEU A 495 -5.64 -10.16 -9.24
CA LEU A 495 -5.87 -10.78 -10.53
C LEU A 495 -4.59 -11.47 -11.06
N LEU A 496 -3.44 -10.81 -10.99
CA LEU A 496 -2.17 -11.38 -11.43
C LEU A 496 -1.75 -12.58 -10.57
N LEU A 497 -1.88 -12.51 -9.25
CA LEU A 497 -1.61 -13.64 -8.35
C LEU A 497 -2.53 -14.82 -8.68
N LYS A 498 -3.82 -14.59 -8.85
CA LYS A 498 -4.82 -15.60 -9.21
C LYS A 498 -4.43 -16.30 -10.52
N ARG A 499 -4.08 -15.53 -11.54
CA ARG A 499 -3.64 -16.02 -12.86
C ARG A 499 -2.32 -16.78 -12.76
N PHE A 500 -1.39 -16.26 -11.99
CA PHE A 500 -0.10 -16.89 -11.75
C PHE A 500 -0.28 -18.30 -11.18
N LEU A 501 -1.14 -18.44 -10.18
CA LEU A 501 -1.40 -19.73 -9.53
C LEU A 501 -2.07 -20.73 -10.48
N GLN A 502 -2.97 -20.26 -11.35
CA GLN A 502 -3.55 -21.10 -12.42
C GLN A 502 -2.49 -21.58 -13.40
N ALA A 503 -1.59 -20.70 -13.84
CA ALA A 503 -0.58 -21.02 -14.85
C ALA A 503 0.50 -21.96 -14.30
N SER A 504 0.99 -21.66 -13.09
CA SER A 504 2.09 -22.37 -12.42
C SER A 504 1.71 -23.71 -11.80
N GLY A 505 0.42 -24.08 -11.80
CA GLY A 505 -0.04 -25.32 -11.16
C GLY A 505 -0.09 -25.22 -9.63
N GLY A 506 -0.22 -24.01 -9.10
CA GLY A 506 -0.82 -23.80 -7.78
C GLY A 506 -0.05 -22.91 -6.83
N CYS A 507 1.26 -22.70 -6.95
CA CYS A 507 2.04 -21.92 -5.97
C CYS A 507 2.89 -20.82 -6.64
N LEU A 508 3.17 -19.75 -5.88
CA LEU A 508 4.17 -18.77 -6.29
C LEU A 508 5.56 -19.43 -6.39
N PRO A 509 6.46 -18.93 -7.25
CA PRO A 509 7.80 -19.47 -7.35
C PRO A 509 8.52 -19.20 -6.03
N PRO A 510 9.30 -20.17 -5.53
CA PRO A 510 10.04 -20.00 -4.29
C PRO A 510 10.99 -18.81 -4.36
N GLU A 511 11.51 -18.47 -5.55
CA GLU A 511 12.36 -17.30 -5.76
C GLU A 511 11.64 -15.99 -5.45
N LEU A 512 10.36 -15.87 -5.82
CA LEU A 512 9.56 -14.68 -5.51
C LEU A 512 9.29 -14.58 -4.01
N LEU A 513 8.94 -15.69 -3.35
CA LEU A 513 8.70 -15.68 -1.91
C LEU A 513 9.99 -15.44 -1.09
N GLN A 514 11.12 -16.02 -1.51
CA GLN A 514 12.38 -15.88 -0.78
C GLN A 514 13.04 -14.52 -0.99
N ARG A 515 13.07 -14.03 -2.24
CA ARG A 515 13.77 -12.78 -2.59
C ARG A 515 12.89 -11.55 -2.44
N HIS A 516 11.60 -11.69 -2.71
CA HIS A 516 10.64 -10.59 -2.77
C HIS A 516 9.47 -10.76 -1.80
N GLY A 517 9.49 -11.76 -0.91
CA GLY A 517 8.42 -12.00 0.06
C GLY A 517 8.14 -10.80 0.95
N LEU A 518 9.17 -10.07 1.38
CA LEU A 518 8.99 -8.82 2.14
C LEU A 518 8.23 -7.75 1.35
N GLN A 519 8.57 -7.58 0.07
CA GLN A 519 7.89 -6.60 -0.81
C GLN A 519 6.43 -7.01 -1.03
N LEU A 520 6.19 -8.30 -1.24
CA LEU A 520 4.84 -8.87 -1.36
C LEU A 520 4.00 -8.55 -0.11
N LEU A 521 4.53 -8.86 1.08
CA LEU A 521 3.84 -8.61 2.35
C LEU A 521 3.59 -7.13 2.59
N GLN A 522 4.55 -6.26 2.27
CA GLN A 522 4.41 -4.80 2.41
C GLN A 522 3.38 -4.24 1.43
N ALA A 523 3.39 -4.67 0.17
CA ALA A 523 2.44 -4.22 -0.83
C ALA A 523 1.03 -4.65 -0.44
N LEU A 524 0.82 -5.92 -0.07
CA LEU A 524 -0.47 -6.42 0.42
C LEU A 524 -0.94 -5.63 1.66
N ALA A 525 -0.04 -5.30 2.58
CA ALA A 525 -0.41 -4.52 3.77
C ALA A 525 -0.76 -3.06 3.45
N ALA A 526 -0.24 -2.50 2.36
CA ALA A 526 -0.30 -1.06 2.11
C ALA A 526 -1.73 -0.51 1.98
N PRO A 527 -2.66 -1.09 1.20
CA PRO A 527 -4.06 -0.63 1.14
C PRO A 527 -4.74 -0.66 2.50
N VAL A 528 -4.57 -1.74 3.27
CA VAL A 528 -5.17 -1.87 4.60
C VAL A 528 -4.58 -0.88 5.59
N GLN A 529 -3.26 -0.66 5.55
CA GLN A 529 -2.61 0.35 6.38
C GLN A 529 -3.12 1.75 6.07
N GLN A 530 -3.29 2.11 4.79
CA GLN A 530 -3.85 3.42 4.45
C GLN A 530 -5.29 3.55 4.93
N LEU A 531 -6.13 2.52 4.78
CA LEU A 531 -7.49 2.52 5.32
C LEU A 531 -7.53 2.73 6.84
N LEU A 532 -6.60 2.10 7.56
CA LEU A 532 -6.45 2.28 9.02
C LEU A 532 -5.96 3.68 9.41
N LEU A 533 -5.15 4.33 8.57
CA LEU A 533 -4.62 5.67 8.82
C LEU A 533 -5.60 6.78 8.42
N SER A 534 -6.41 6.56 7.39
CA SER A 534 -7.38 7.52 6.84
C SER A 534 -8.73 7.50 7.57
N SER A 535 -8.81 6.91 8.77
CA SER A 535 -10.07 6.59 9.45
C SER A 535 -10.95 7.79 9.81
N THR A 536 -10.44 9.02 9.69
CA THR A 536 -11.22 10.25 9.95
C THR A 536 -12.24 10.57 8.86
N ASP A 537 -12.02 10.14 7.60
CA ASP A 537 -12.93 10.32 6.44
C ASP A 537 -13.37 8.98 5.83
N SER A 538 -13.74 8.05 6.72
CA SER A 538 -13.86 6.61 6.44
C SER A 538 -14.91 6.19 5.39
N SER A 539 -15.99 6.94 5.14
CA SER A 539 -17.13 6.39 4.37
C SER A 539 -16.84 6.21 2.88
N ALA A 540 -16.17 7.16 2.25
CA ALA A 540 -15.82 7.09 0.83
C ALA A 540 -14.76 6.01 0.57
N LEU A 541 -13.76 5.93 1.46
CA LEU A 541 -12.68 4.95 1.39
C LEU A 541 -13.16 3.52 1.66
N ILE A 542 -14.04 3.32 2.66
CA ILE A 542 -14.64 2.00 2.93
C ILE A 542 -15.53 1.56 1.78
N SER A 543 -16.31 2.48 1.19
CA SER A 543 -17.16 2.17 0.03
C SER A 543 -16.33 1.75 -1.18
N ALA A 544 -15.25 2.48 -1.49
CA ALA A 544 -14.34 2.13 -2.56
C ALA A 544 -13.59 0.81 -2.27
N ALA A 545 -13.15 0.61 -1.04
CA ALA A 545 -12.41 -0.59 -0.64
C ALA A 545 -13.27 -1.86 -0.71
N SER A 546 -14.58 -1.76 -0.40
CA SER A 546 -15.53 -2.88 -0.44
C SER A 546 -15.76 -3.46 -1.84
N GLY A 547 -15.41 -2.72 -2.90
CA GLY A 547 -15.41 -3.22 -4.28
C GLY A 547 -14.06 -3.77 -4.76
N SER A 548 -12.97 -3.31 -4.14
CA SER A 548 -11.59 -3.54 -4.60
C SER A 548 -10.93 -4.82 -4.11
N GLY A 549 -11.71 -5.69 -3.46
CA GLY A 549 -11.23 -6.97 -2.94
C GLY A 549 -10.15 -6.82 -1.87
N VAL A 550 -10.13 -5.73 -1.10
CA VAL A 550 -9.17 -5.58 0.01
C VAL A 550 -9.40 -6.67 1.08
N GLU A 551 -10.64 -7.14 1.25
CA GLU A 551 -10.93 -8.32 2.07
C GLU A 551 -10.26 -9.61 1.55
N GLU A 552 -9.91 -9.65 0.25
CA GLU A 552 -9.35 -10.82 -0.40
C GLU A 552 -7.84 -10.99 -0.16
N GLN A 553 -7.16 -10.02 0.47
CA GLN A 553 -5.69 -10.04 0.61
C GLN A 553 -5.17 -11.24 1.40
N LEU A 554 -5.86 -11.62 2.48
CA LEU A 554 -5.52 -12.81 3.26
C LEU A 554 -5.72 -14.09 2.43
N PHE A 555 -6.74 -14.13 1.58
CA PHE A 555 -7.01 -15.25 0.70
C PHE A 555 -6.02 -15.32 -0.45
N ALA A 556 -5.63 -14.18 -1.03
CA ALA A 556 -4.59 -14.10 -2.03
C ALA A 556 -3.27 -14.61 -1.46
N LEU A 557 -2.86 -14.16 -0.26
CA LEU A 557 -1.66 -14.66 0.42
C LEU A 557 -1.75 -16.17 0.68
N ARG A 558 -2.89 -16.65 1.22
CA ARG A 558 -3.11 -18.07 1.48
C ARG A 558 -3.01 -18.89 0.20
N ALA A 559 -3.73 -18.52 -0.85
CA ALA A 559 -3.73 -19.22 -2.13
C ALA A 559 -2.33 -19.22 -2.76
N ALA A 560 -1.67 -18.08 -2.70
CA ALA A 560 -0.36 -17.88 -3.30
C ALA A 560 0.73 -18.76 -2.71
N ALA A 561 0.60 -19.09 -1.43
CA ALA A 561 1.61 -19.83 -0.71
C ALA A 561 1.21 -21.27 -0.37
N VAL A 562 -0.07 -21.61 -0.19
CA VAL A 562 -0.47 -23.00 0.10
C VAL A 562 -0.43 -23.90 -1.13
N GLY A 563 -0.62 -23.35 -2.34
CA GLY A 563 -0.86 -24.18 -3.50
C GLY A 563 -2.36 -24.32 -3.77
N LEU A 564 -2.84 -23.92 -4.95
CA LEU A 564 -4.14 -24.36 -5.44
C LEU A 564 -4.03 -25.81 -5.90
N ASN A 565 -4.38 -26.76 -5.02
CA ASN A 565 -4.44 -28.16 -5.41
C ASN A 565 -5.63 -28.39 -6.34
N MET A 566 -5.40 -28.28 -7.66
CA MET A 566 -6.41 -28.30 -8.72
C MET A 566 -7.15 -29.63 -8.91
N ALA A 567 -6.72 -30.71 -8.24
CA ALA A 567 -7.07 -32.07 -8.62
C ALA A 567 -7.64 -32.93 -7.48
N LEU A 568 -8.36 -32.35 -6.51
CA LEU A 568 -9.20 -33.17 -5.64
C LEU A 568 -10.40 -33.68 -6.45
N SER A 569 -10.23 -34.84 -7.10
CA SER A 569 -11.35 -35.58 -7.67
C SER A 569 -12.40 -35.83 -6.58
N PRO A 570 -13.70 -35.70 -6.90
CA PRO A 570 -14.77 -35.96 -5.92
C PRO A 570 -14.61 -37.39 -5.41
N GLY A 571 -14.18 -37.55 -4.15
CA GLY A 571 -13.95 -38.86 -3.51
C GLY A 571 -12.51 -39.15 -3.06
N SER A 572 -11.52 -38.28 -3.35
CA SER A 572 -10.20 -38.39 -2.72
C SER A 572 -10.24 -37.89 -1.27
N SER A 573 -9.80 -38.72 -0.31
CA SER A 573 -9.76 -38.34 1.10
C SER A 573 -8.78 -37.18 1.32
N VAL A 574 -9.17 -36.23 2.16
CA VAL A 574 -8.54 -34.92 2.43
C VAL A 574 -7.20 -35.04 3.18
N ASP A 575 -6.49 -36.15 3.07
CA ASP A 575 -5.58 -36.59 4.14
C ASP A 575 -4.19 -35.94 4.18
N ARG A 576 -3.88 -34.97 3.30
CA ARG A 576 -2.77 -34.01 3.48
C ARG A 576 -2.78 -32.97 2.36
N CYS A 577 -3.02 -31.71 2.71
CA CYS A 577 -2.62 -30.60 1.84
C CYS A 577 -1.08 -30.65 1.70
N PRO A 578 -0.49 -30.41 0.52
CA PRO A 578 0.95 -30.28 0.39
C PRO A 578 1.45 -29.22 1.38
N GLU A 579 2.63 -29.44 1.97
CA GLU A 579 3.28 -28.43 2.79
C GLU A 579 3.48 -27.19 1.92
N GLY A 580 2.59 -26.20 2.09
CA GLY A 580 2.65 -24.95 1.36
C GLY A 580 3.96 -24.22 1.62
N GLN A 581 4.24 -23.19 0.84
CA GLN A 581 5.36 -22.28 1.01
C GLN A 581 5.10 -21.19 2.08
N LEU A 582 3.94 -21.16 2.74
CA LEU A 582 3.66 -20.21 3.82
C LEU A 582 4.67 -20.30 4.98
N PRO A 583 5.07 -21.48 5.47
CA PRO A 583 6.11 -21.59 6.50
C PRO A 583 7.46 -21.05 6.01
N ALA A 584 7.82 -21.24 4.74
CA ALA A 584 9.05 -20.67 4.18
C ALA A 584 9.00 -19.14 4.12
N LEU A 585 7.86 -18.56 3.71
CA LEU A 585 7.65 -17.11 3.69
C LEU A 585 7.66 -16.52 5.10
N ALA A 586 6.96 -17.16 6.04
CA ALA A 586 6.96 -16.75 7.45
C ALA A 586 8.35 -16.89 8.07
N ALA A 587 9.15 -17.89 7.68
CA ALA A 587 10.55 -18.04 8.10
C ALA A 587 11.47 -16.96 7.56
N ALA A 588 11.30 -16.60 6.29
CA ALA A 588 12.11 -15.56 5.67
C ALA A 588 11.80 -14.17 6.27
N HIS A 589 10.52 -13.89 6.57
CA HIS A 589 10.07 -12.54 6.93
C HIS A 589 9.02 -12.52 8.06
N PRO A 590 9.34 -13.06 9.24
CA PRO A 590 8.33 -13.26 10.29
C PRO A 590 7.72 -11.95 10.80
N GLU A 591 8.49 -10.86 10.83
CA GLU A 591 8.02 -9.53 11.24
C GLU A 591 6.95 -8.97 10.30
N ALA A 592 7.26 -8.90 9.01
CA ALA A 592 6.35 -8.36 8.01
C ALA A 592 5.12 -9.27 7.84
N TYR A 593 5.30 -10.57 8.00
CA TYR A 593 4.23 -11.55 7.91
C TYR A 593 3.21 -11.35 9.04
N CYS A 594 3.68 -11.26 10.29
CA CYS A 594 2.80 -10.96 11.42
C CYS A 594 2.17 -9.56 11.33
N ALA A 595 2.92 -8.55 10.88
CA ALA A 595 2.41 -7.20 10.71
C ALA A 595 1.29 -7.11 9.66
N LEU A 596 1.40 -7.84 8.54
CA LEU A 596 0.32 -7.93 7.55
C LEU A 596 -0.94 -8.51 8.17
N ILE A 597 -0.83 -9.63 8.88
CA ILE A 597 -2.00 -10.28 9.48
C ILE A 597 -2.62 -9.38 10.54
N ASP A 598 -1.81 -8.73 11.38
CA ASP A 598 -2.32 -7.72 12.33
C ASP A 598 -3.07 -6.59 11.62
N CYS A 599 -2.51 -6.04 10.53
CA CYS A 599 -3.16 -5.01 9.74
C CYS A 599 -4.52 -5.49 9.20
N CYS A 600 -4.56 -6.67 8.56
CA CYS A 600 -5.79 -7.25 8.04
C CYS A 600 -6.83 -7.44 9.16
N VAL A 601 -6.41 -7.95 10.32
CA VAL A 601 -7.32 -8.23 11.43
C VAL A 601 -7.84 -6.98 12.12
N ARG A 602 -7.05 -5.90 12.14
CA ARG A 602 -7.49 -4.59 12.64
C ARG A 602 -8.35 -3.83 11.64
N SER A 603 -8.35 -4.23 10.37
CA SER A 603 -9.11 -3.59 9.31
C SER A 603 -10.61 -3.62 9.62
N PRO A 604 -11.34 -2.51 9.44
CA PRO A 604 -12.81 -2.52 9.54
C PRO A 604 -13.46 -3.38 8.43
N LEU A 605 -12.68 -3.79 7.42
CA LEU A 605 -13.14 -4.62 6.31
C LEU A 605 -13.06 -6.13 6.62
N LEU A 606 -12.32 -6.54 7.66
CA LEU A 606 -12.25 -7.95 8.01
C LEU A 606 -13.61 -8.41 8.54
N ARG A 607 -14.26 -9.29 7.81
CA ARG A 607 -15.51 -9.88 8.26
C ARG A 607 -15.22 -10.99 9.26
N ALA A 608 -16.22 -11.30 10.09
CA ALA A 608 -16.12 -12.38 11.06
C ALA A 608 -15.79 -13.74 10.38
N GLU A 609 -16.28 -13.96 9.15
CA GLU A 609 -15.98 -15.12 8.32
C GLU A 609 -14.49 -15.21 7.90
N ASP A 610 -13.82 -14.07 7.72
CA ASP A 610 -12.41 -14.01 7.30
C ASP A 610 -11.44 -14.17 8.47
N ALA A 611 -11.92 -14.03 9.72
CA ALA A 611 -11.11 -14.20 10.93
C ALA A 611 -10.54 -15.63 11.04
N VAL A 612 -11.26 -16.64 10.54
CA VAL A 612 -10.75 -18.02 10.47
C VAL A 612 -9.57 -18.10 9.52
N ALA A 613 -9.69 -17.51 8.32
CA ALA A 613 -8.60 -17.50 7.35
C ALA A 613 -7.38 -16.75 7.90
N ALA A 614 -7.57 -15.64 8.62
CA ALA A 614 -6.51 -14.94 9.33
C ALA A 614 -5.81 -15.86 10.36
N ALA A 615 -6.59 -16.60 11.15
CA ALA A 615 -6.06 -17.55 12.14
C ALA A 615 -5.25 -18.68 11.50
N GLU A 616 -5.73 -19.24 10.38
CA GLU A 616 -5.02 -20.29 9.63
C GLU A 616 -3.71 -19.76 9.02
N VAL A 617 -3.74 -18.56 8.43
CA VAL A 617 -2.55 -17.88 7.89
C VAL A 617 -1.57 -17.51 9.01
N LEU A 618 -2.01 -17.35 10.26
CA LEU A 618 -1.14 -17.15 11.43
C LEU A 618 -0.36 -18.41 11.81
N GLN A 619 -0.89 -19.63 11.59
CA GLN A 619 -0.26 -20.89 12.05
C GLN A 619 1.18 -21.11 11.54
N PRO A 620 1.52 -20.84 10.27
CA PRO A 620 2.91 -20.91 9.78
C PRO A 620 3.88 -20.01 10.55
N ALA A 621 3.47 -18.79 10.90
CA ALA A 621 4.30 -17.88 11.70
C ALA A 621 4.58 -18.45 13.10
N PHE A 622 3.60 -19.13 13.70
CA PHE A 622 3.86 -19.92 14.90
C PHE A 622 4.88 -21.01 14.63
N GLY A 623 4.62 -21.94 13.72
CA GLY A 623 5.53 -23.07 13.48
C GLY A 623 6.98 -22.64 13.29
N VAL A 624 7.20 -21.57 12.54
CA VAL A 624 8.51 -20.94 12.32
C VAL A 624 9.08 -20.33 13.59
N LEU A 625 8.35 -19.42 14.22
CA LEU A 625 8.86 -18.72 15.39
C LEU A 625 9.14 -19.70 16.52
N LEU A 626 8.33 -20.75 16.65
CA LEU A 626 8.45 -21.73 17.73
C LEU A 626 9.45 -22.85 17.42
N GLY A 627 9.77 -23.06 16.15
CA GLY A 627 10.63 -24.14 15.68
C GLY A 627 12.12 -23.93 15.95
N GLY A 628 12.56 -22.72 16.33
CA GLY A 628 13.98 -22.45 16.57
C GLY A 628 14.26 -21.27 17.50
N GLU A 629 15.29 -21.43 18.35
CA GLU A 629 15.72 -20.40 19.32
C GLU A 629 16.13 -19.08 18.64
N ALA A 630 16.75 -19.15 17.47
CA ALA A 630 17.09 -17.98 16.65
C ALA A 630 15.84 -17.18 16.22
N ALA A 631 14.74 -17.87 15.87
CA ALA A 631 13.50 -17.19 15.47
C ALA A 631 12.82 -16.51 16.66
N LEU A 632 12.84 -17.14 17.84
CA LEU A 632 12.33 -16.54 19.08
C LEU A 632 13.17 -15.35 19.57
N SER A 633 14.45 -15.32 19.21
CA SER A 633 15.30 -14.16 19.48
C SER A 633 14.90 -12.92 18.65
N ASN A 634 14.10 -13.09 17.59
CA ASN A 634 13.50 -12.00 16.84
C ASN A 634 12.29 -11.43 17.60
N THR A 635 12.56 -10.49 18.51
CA THR A 635 11.55 -9.89 19.40
C THR A 635 10.51 -9.08 18.65
N THR A 636 10.86 -8.49 17.52
CA THR A 636 9.95 -7.74 16.64
C THR A 636 8.91 -8.67 16.02
N ALA A 637 9.32 -9.87 15.61
CA ALA A 637 8.40 -10.87 15.08
C ALA A 637 7.49 -11.46 16.16
N VAL A 638 8.05 -11.77 17.35
CA VAL A 638 7.25 -12.24 18.49
C VAL A 638 6.24 -11.19 18.94
N ALA A 639 6.64 -9.91 18.99
CA ALA A 639 5.72 -8.82 19.30
C ALA A 639 4.63 -8.70 18.23
N GLY A 640 4.99 -8.72 16.94
CA GLY A 640 4.04 -8.71 15.83
C GLY A 640 3.04 -9.87 15.92
N LEU A 641 3.50 -11.06 16.27
CA LEU A 641 2.65 -12.24 16.48
C LEU A 641 1.65 -12.01 17.63
N ALA A 642 2.14 -11.50 18.77
CA ALA A 642 1.29 -11.19 19.91
C ALA A 642 0.24 -10.10 19.59
N PHE A 643 0.63 -9.09 18.81
CA PHE A 643 -0.30 -8.06 18.31
C PHE A 643 -1.37 -8.67 17.42
N ALA A 644 -0.99 -9.45 16.41
CA ALA A 644 -1.94 -10.10 15.50
C ALA A 644 -2.95 -10.98 16.25
N LEU A 645 -2.51 -11.76 17.25
CA LEU A 645 -3.39 -12.55 18.11
C LEU A 645 -4.33 -11.71 18.96
N THR A 646 -3.80 -10.62 19.53
CA THR A 646 -4.58 -9.71 20.36
C THR A 646 -5.65 -9.01 19.52
N SER A 647 -5.29 -8.56 18.32
CA SER A 647 -6.22 -8.00 17.34
C SER A 647 -7.28 -9.03 16.93
N LEU A 648 -6.89 -10.28 16.69
CA LEU A 648 -7.82 -11.36 16.31
C LEU A 648 -8.82 -11.66 17.42
N SER A 649 -8.35 -11.58 18.65
CA SER A 649 -9.16 -11.72 19.84
C SER A 649 -10.09 -10.53 20.08
N ASN A 650 -9.70 -9.32 19.63
CA ASN A 650 -10.43 -8.07 19.85
C ASN A 650 -11.42 -7.75 18.73
N ALA A 651 -11.20 -8.25 17.51
CA ALA A 651 -12.12 -8.09 16.37
C ALA A 651 -13.54 -8.62 16.69
N ASP A 652 -13.67 -9.51 17.67
CA ASP A 652 -14.93 -10.01 18.25
C ASP A 652 -15.78 -8.91 18.94
N GLY A 653 -15.14 -7.85 19.46
CA GLY A 653 -15.81 -6.86 20.32
C GLY A 653 -16.31 -5.58 19.62
N SER A 654 -15.66 -5.13 18.55
CA SER A 654 -15.93 -3.81 17.95
C SER A 654 -17.18 -3.78 17.06
N ALA A 655 -17.38 -4.78 16.19
CA ALA A 655 -18.55 -4.89 15.30
C ALA A 655 -19.89 -4.92 16.05
N PHE A 656 -19.86 -5.32 17.32
CA PHE A 656 -21.03 -5.39 18.20
C PHE A 656 -21.51 -4.01 18.67
N THR A 657 -20.60 -3.09 18.98
CA THR A 657 -20.96 -1.81 19.63
C THR A 657 -21.76 -0.92 18.68
N GLU A 658 -21.39 -0.89 17.39
CA GLU A 658 -22.12 -0.14 16.36
C GLU A 658 -23.49 -0.73 16.05
N GLN A 659 -23.61 -2.06 15.95
CA GLN A 659 -24.88 -2.71 15.63
C GLN A 659 -25.87 -2.64 16.81
N GLN A 660 -25.38 -2.72 18.05
CA GLN A 660 -26.20 -2.51 19.25
C GLN A 660 -26.67 -1.05 19.35
N GLN A 661 -25.84 -0.08 18.95
CA GLN A 661 -26.22 1.33 18.92
C GLN A 661 -27.27 1.62 17.83
N GLN A 662 -27.18 0.98 16.66
CA GLN A 662 -28.24 1.04 15.63
C GLN A 662 -29.55 0.36 16.08
N GLN A 663 -29.48 -0.78 16.77
CA GLN A 663 -30.68 -1.45 17.30
C GLN A 663 -31.34 -0.64 18.43
N GLN A 664 -30.55 0.00 19.30
CA GLN A 664 -31.10 0.92 20.31
C GLN A 664 -31.72 2.17 19.68
N GLN A 665 -31.16 2.69 18.58
CA GLN A 665 -31.77 3.79 17.83
C GLN A 665 -33.07 3.38 17.13
N GLN A 666 -33.18 2.15 16.63
CA GLN A 666 -34.43 1.64 16.06
C GLN A 666 -35.50 1.35 17.13
N GLN A 667 -35.09 0.91 18.33
CA GLN A 667 -36.02 0.70 19.46
C GLN A 667 -36.48 2.00 20.15
N GLN A 668 -35.85 3.15 19.85
CA GLN A 668 -36.24 4.45 20.38
C GLN A 668 -37.20 5.24 19.46
N GLN A 669 -37.69 4.68 18.36
CA GLN A 669 -38.82 5.29 17.65
C GLN A 669 -40.13 5.02 18.40
N PRO A 670 -40.89 6.06 18.82
CA PRO A 670 -42.09 5.88 19.63
C PRO A 670 -43.26 5.44 18.75
N GLY A 671 -43.40 4.13 18.54
CA GLY A 671 -44.63 3.50 18.08
C GLY A 671 -45.53 3.20 19.27
N GLY A 672 -46.56 4.02 19.48
CA GLY A 672 -47.50 3.86 20.58
C GLY A 672 -48.39 2.63 20.42
N CYS A 673 -48.31 1.70 21.37
CA CYS A 673 -49.41 0.83 21.80
C CYS A 673 -49.13 0.39 23.25
N GLN A 674 -49.94 0.89 24.19
CA GLN A 674 -49.97 0.41 25.57
C GLN A 674 -50.70 -0.93 25.63
N HIS A 675 -50.12 -1.95 26.28
CA HIS A 675 -50.84 -2.83 27.21
C HIS A 675 -49.92 -3.71 28.08
N SER A 676 -50.45 -3.98 29.28
CA SER A 676 -49.90 -4.45 30.55
C SER A 676 -49.00 -5.70 30.60
N ILE A 677 -47.88 -5.54 31.34
CA ILE A 677 -47.37 -6.31 32.50
C ILE A 677 -47.65 -7.83 32.57
N SER A 678 -46.57 -8.63 32.53
CA SER A 678 -46.25 -9.61 33.60
C SER A 678 -44.76 -9.99 33.57
N GLY A 679 -44.14 -10.04 34.74
CA GLY A 679 -42.70 -10.02 34.94
C GLY A 679 -41.98 -11.36 34.80
N CYS A 680 -40.73 -11.27 34.36
CA CYS A 680 -39.64 -12.17 34.74
C CYS A 680 -38.35 -11.34 34.80
N ALA A 681 -37.81 -11.19 36.01
CA ALA A 681 -36.50 -10.61 36.24
C ALA A 681 -35.42 -11.62 35.84
N ALA A 682 -35.02 -11.61 34.57
CA ALA A 682 -33.78 -12.23 34.14
C ALA A 682 -32.66 -11.19 34.24
N ARG A 683 -31.66 -11.45 35.08
CA ARG A 683 -30.36 -10.77 35.01
C ARG A 683 -29.76 -11.09 33.63
N THR A 684 -29.82 -10.15 32.70
CA THR A 684 -29.06 -10.20 31.45
C THR A 684 -27.59 -9.89 31.75
N GLN A 685 -26.79 -10.95 31.82
CA GLN A 685 -25.35 -10.84 31.58
C GLN A 685 -25.13 -10.42 30.11
N PRO A 686 -24.08 -9.64 29.81
CA PRO A 686 -23.72 -9.31 28.43
C PRO A 686 -23.17 -10.57 27.75
N CYS A 687 -24.03 -11.32 27.07
CA CYS A 687 -23.64 -12.43 26.22
C CYS A 687 -23.08 -11.90 24.90
N ALA A 688 -21.88 -12.38 24.53
CA ALA A 688 -21.19 -12.09 23.28
C ALA A 688 -22.06 -12.44 22.05
N ALA A 689 -22.15 -11.52 21.08
CA ALA A 689 -23.00 -11.67 19.89
C ALA A 689 -22.22 -11.88 18.57
N GLY A 690 -20.90 -12.06 18.62
CA GLY A 690 -20.08 -12.46 17.45
C GLY A 690 -20.67 -13.62 16.63
N PRO A 691 -21.25 -14.67 17.25
CA PRO A 691 -21.87 -15.78 16.53
C PRO A 691 -23.16 -15.42 15.78
N GLN A 692 -23.87 -14.35 16.15
CA GLN A 692 -25.09 -13.95 15.44
C GLN A 692 -24.79 -13.29 14.10
N LEU A 693 -23.62 -12.66 13.95
CA LEU A 693 -23.15 -12.10 12.68
C LEU A 693 -22.61 -13.20 11.76
N LEU A 694 -21.84 -14.14 12.32
CA LEU A 694 -21.36 -15.34 11.62
C LEU A 694 -22.53 -16.22 11.19
N PHE A 695 -23.51 -16.44 12.06
CA PHE A 695 -24.73 -17.18 11.75
C PHE A 695 -25.70 -16.40 10.85
N LYS A 696 -25.77 -15.07 10.91
CA LYS A 696 -26.55 -14.28 9.94
C LYS A 696 -25.89 -14.29 8.56
N SER A 697 -24.56 -14.30 8.45
CA SER A 697 -23.91 -14.50 7.15
C SER A 697 -24.22 -15.92 6.65
N LEU A 698 -24.05 -16.93 7.48
CA LEU A 698 -24.31 -18.33 7.12
C LEU A 698 -25.78 -18.68 6.82
N ASN A 699 -26.74 -18.15 7.58
CA ASN A 699 -28.19 -18.33 7.31
C ASN A 699 -28.68 -17.47 6.14
N ALA A 700 -27.97 -16.40 5.77
CA ALA A 700 -28.25 -15.66 4.55
C ALA A 700 -27.77 -16.41 3.28
N ASP A 701 -27.38 -17.68 3.42
CA ASP A 701 -26.69 -18.45 2.38
C ASP A 701 -25.42 -17.71 1.89
N ALA A 702 -24.77 -16.94 2.78
CA ALA A 702 -23.47 -16.35 2.47
C ALA A 702 -22.46 -17.48 2.50
N ALA A 703 -22.25 -18.05 1.32
CA ALA A 703 -21.26 -19.08 1.15
C ALA A 703 -19.88 -18.51 1.51
N ASN A 704 -19.30 -19.03 2.59
CA ASN A 704 -18.03 -18.57 3.13
C ASN A 704 -16.94 -18.66 2.07
N ARG A 705 -16.13 -17.61 1.96
CA ARG A 705 -14.94 -17.64 1.11
C ARG A 705 -13.90 -18.49 1.83
N LEU A 706 -13.67 -19.72 1.38
CA LEU A 706 -12.72 -20.63 2.05
C LEU A 706 -11.32 -20.51 1.46
N ALA A 707 -11.26 -20.59 0.14
CA ALA A 707 -10.04 -20.51 -0.63
C ALA A 707 -10.38 -20.12 -2.06
N TRP A 708 -9.36 -19.69 -2.79
CA TRP A 708 -9.39 -19.80 -4.24
C TRP A 708 -9.40 -21.29 -4.60
N SER A 709 -10.11 -21.66 -5.66
CA SER A 709 -9.96 -22.96 -6.29
C SER A 709 -10.17 -22.82 -7.77
N CYS A 710 -9.59 -23.75 -8.51
CA CYS A 710 -9.85 -23.85 -9.93
C CYS A 710 -11.03 -24.80 -10.15
N VAL A 711 -12.09 -24.32 -10.79
CA VAL A 711 -13.18 -25.16 -11.28
C VAL A 711 -13.19 -25.02 -12.81
N GLY A 712 -12.72 -26.05 -13.50
CA GLY A 712 -12.44 -25.99 -14.94
C GLY A 712 -11.32 -24.98 -15.25
N ASN A 713 -11.54 -24.12 -16.24
CA ASN A 713 -10.57 -23.09 -16.69
C ASN A 713 -10.68 -21.77 -15.91
N GLY A 714 -11.59 -21.67 -14.94
CA GLY A 714 -11.76 -20.49 -14.08
C GLY A 714 -11.26 -20.74 -12.66
N VAL A 715 -10.71 -19.71 -12.01
CA VAL A 715 -10.63 -19.71 -10.54
C VAL A 715 -11.88 -19.04 -10.02
N VAL A 716 -12.67 -19.84 -9.34
CA VAL A 716 -13.77 -19.36 -8.52
C VAL A 716 -13.28 -19.30 -7.09
N PHE A 717 -13.81 -18.32 -6.35
CA PHE A 717 -13.81 -18.49 -4.90
C PHE A 717 -14.60 -19.77 -4.63
N LEU A 718 -13.97 -20.76 -3.98
CA LEU A 718 -14.75 -21.80 -3.32
C LEU A 718 -15.49 -21.10 -2.20
N ARG A 719 -16.69 -20.72 -2.58
CA ARG A 719 -17.81 -20.45 -1.72
C ARG A 719 -18.31 -21.80 -1.26
N GLY A 720 -17.56 -22.40 -0.36
CA GLY A 720 -18.04 -23.53 0.39
C GLY A 720 -18.72 -22.96 1.62
N SER A 721 -19.95 -23.40 1.89
CA SER A 721 -20.20 -23.72 3.29
C SER A 721 -19.04 -24.62 3.70
N VAL A 722 -18.30 -24.31 4.77
CA VAL A 722 -17.58 -25.40 5.43
C VAL A 722 -18.72 -26.32 5.80
N GLY A 723 -18.98 -27.33 4.95
CA GLY A 723 -19.81 -28.44 5.32
C GLY A 723 -19.06 -28.96 6.52
N CYS A 724 -19.52 -28.58 7.72
CA CYS A 724 -18.98 -29.08 8.96
C CYS A 724 -19.06 -30.58 8.78
N SER A 725 -17.91 -31.19 8.51
CA SER A 725 -17.80 -32.62 8.44
C SER A 725 -18.08 -33.09 9.86
N GLY A 726 -19.31 -33.54 10.09
CA GLY A 726 -19.81 -33.93 11.41
C GLY A 726 -21.34 -33.82 11.48
N ASP A 727 -21.90 -34.24 12.60
CA ASP A 727 -23.36 -34.28 12.80
C ASP A 727 -24.01 -32.91 12.58
N GLU A 728 -25.29 -32.89 12.17
CA GLU A 728 -26.09 -31.67 11.92
C GLU A 728 -26.01 -30.62 13.05
N GLN A 729 -25.67 -31.06 14.26
CA GLN A 729 -25.48 -30.25 15.45
C GLN A 729 -24.29 -29.28 15.37
N LEU A 730 -23.27 -29.57 14.54
CA LEU A 730 -22.14 -28.66 14.29
C LEU A 730 -22.48 -27.52 13.32
N HIS A 731 -23.60 -27.62 12.59
CA HIS A 731 -24.12 -26.53 11.75
C HIS A 731 -24.91 -25.48 12.54
N THR A 732 -25.04 -25.65 13.86
CA THR A 732 -25.62 -24.62 14.72
C THR A 732 -24.64 -23.48 14.97
N VAL A 733 -25.16 -22.29 15.31
CA VAL A 733 -24.38 -21.14 15.80
C VAL A 733 -23.31 -21.58 16.81
N ASP A 734 -23.73 -22.41 17.77
CA ASP A 734 -22.91 -22.88 18.87
C ASP A 734 -21.86 -23.89 18.41
N GLY A 735 -22.13 -24.67 17.37
CA GLY A 735 -21.18 -25.60 16.75
C GLY A 735 -20.04 -24.85 16.07
N GLN A 736 -20.35 -23.85 15.25
CA GLN A 736 -19.33 -23.04 14.58
C GLN A 736 -18.53 -22.18 15.54
N TRP A 737 -19.17 -21.68 16.60
CA TRP A 737 -18.48 -21.01 17.69
C TRP A 737 -17.47 -21.92 18.39
N ARG A 738 -17.82 -23.20 18.57
CA ARG A 738 -16.90 -24.21 19.12
C ARG A 738 -15.74 -24.49 18.17
N VAL A 739 -15.99 -24.61 16.86
CA VAL A 739 -14.94 -24.79 15.85
C VAL A 739 -13.98 -23.59 15.81
N TRP A 740 -14.51 -22.36 15.78
CA TRP A 740 -13.67 -21.16 15.80
C TRP A 740 -12.83 -21.05 17.07
N ARG A 741 -13.45 -21.24 18.25
CA ARG A 741 -12.74 -21.28 19.54
C ARG A 741 -11.66 -22.33 19.54
N TRP A 742 -11.94 -23.52 19.01
CA TRP A 742 -10.96 -24.59 18.89
C TRP A 742 -9.78 -24.15 18.02
N THR A 743 -10.01 -23.54 16.86
CA THR A 743 -8.94 -23.03 15.98
C THR A 743 -8.08 -22.00 16.70
N VAL A 744 -8.69 -21.04 17.40
CA VAL A 744 -7.95 -20.05 18.20
C VAL A 744 -7.16 -20.74 19.32
N LEU A 745 -7.76 -21.71 20.01
CA LEU A 745 -7.13 -22.48 21.08
C LEU A 745 -5.97 -23.36 20.60
N GLN A 746 -6.03 -23.91 19.39
CA GLN A 746 -4.89 -24.60 18.77
C GLN A 746 -3.71 -23.65 18.54
N THR A 747 -4.00 -22.44 18.08
CA THR A 747 -3.02 -21.38 17.94
C THR A 747 -2.39 -21.00 19.30
N PHE A 748 -3.20 -20.95 20.37
CA PHE A 748 -2.72 -20.75 21.74
C PHE A 748 -1.87 -21.92 22.26
N ARG A 749 -2.23 -23.16 21.94
CA ARG A 749 -1.44 -24.34 22.30
C ARG A 749 -0.02 -24.23 21.74
N ALA A 750 0.11 -23.79 20.49
CA ALA A 750 1.41 -23.50 19.91
C ALA A 750 2.15 -22.45 20.76
N LEU A 751 1.55 -21.27 21.01
CA LEU A 751 2.15 -20.22 21.85
C LEU A 751 2.67 -20.75 23.20
N LEU A 752 1.91 -21.61 23.87
CA LEU A 752 2.32 -22.18 25.16
C LEU A 752 3.51 -23.12 25.04
N ILE A 753 3.56 -23.93 23.99
CA ILE A 753 4.73 -24.77 23.69
C ILE A 753 5.96 -23.89 23.51
N ALA A 754 5.84 -22.76 22.81
CA ALA A 754 6.92 -21.77 22.68
C ALA A 754 7.43 -21.27 24.02
N LEU A 755 6.51 -20.81 24.87
CA LEU A 755 6.83 -20.22 26.16
C LEU A 755 7.52 -21.26 27.06
N ARG A 756 7.15 -22.54 26.95
CA ARG A 756 7.83 -23.64 27.63
C ARG A 756 9.23 -23.91 27.06
N LEU A 757 9.38 -23.93 25.73
CA LEU A 757 10.69 -24.12 25.08
C LEU A 757 11.67 -23.00 25.41
N LEU A 758 11.17 -21.77 25.56
CA LEU A 758 11.94 -20.61 26.01
C LEU A 758 12.26 -20.58 27.51
N GLY A 759 11.76 -21.55 28.28
CA GLY A 759 11.89 -21.55 29.74
C GLY A 759 11.14 -20.40 30.43
N VAL A 760 10.22 -19.71 29.73
CA VAL A 760 9.35 -18.67 30.29
C VAL A 760 8.22 -19.33 31.08
N ALA A 761 7.63 -20.40 30.55
CA ALA A 761 6.74 -21.26 31.32
C ALA A 761 7.56 -22.36 32.00
N PRO A 762 7.35 -22.62 33.31
CA PRO A 762 8.06 -23.67 34.01
C PRO A 762 7.82 -25.01 33.31
N LYS A 763 8.90 -25.76 33.05
CA LYS A 763 8.78 -27.16 32.63
C LYS A 763 8.01 -27.88 33.73
N ALA A 764 6.92 -28.57 33.37
CA ALA A 764 6.10 -29.35 34.28
C ALA A 764 6.91 -30.53 34.86
N ALA A 765 7.87 -30.24 35.72
CA ALA A 765 8.49 -31.21 36.61
C ALA A 765 7.50 -31.44 37.75
N GLY A 766 7.21 -32.69 38.06
CA GLY A 766 6.22 -33.15 39.05
C GLY A 766 6.43 -32.63 40.48
N ALA A 767 6.26 -31.32 40.67
CA ALA A 767 6.37 -30.58 41.91
C ALA A 767 5.02 -29.95 42.27
N ALA A 768 3.95 -30.74 42.18
CA ALA A 768 2.61 -30.32 42.59
C ALA A 768 2.54 -29.96 44.10
N GLY A 769 3.55 -30.33 44.90
CA GLY A 769 3.61 -30.00 46.33
C GLY A 769 4.09 -28.58 46.65
N THR A 770 5.13 -28.07 46.00
CA THR A 770 5.83 -26.85 46.47
C THR A 770 5.34 -25.56 45.79
N ALA A 771 4.79 -25.64 44.58
CA ALA A 771 4.25 -24.47 43.87
C ALA A 771 2.94 -23.96 44.49
N ALA A 772 2.08 -24.87 44.97
CA ALA A 772 0.83 -24.51 45.66
C ALA A 772 1.08 -23.77 46.99
N GLU A 773 2.19 -24.09 47.67
CA GLU A 773 2.59 -23.48 48.93
C GLU A 773 3.17 -22.07 48.70
N HIS A 774 3.99 -21.88 47.66
CA HIS A 774 4.47 -20.56 47.25
C HIS A 774 3.34 -19.64 46.72
N LEU A 775 2.34 -20.17 46.01
CA LEU A 775 1.17 -19.41 45.56
C LEU A 775 0.24 -19.02 46.73
N ARG A 776 0.05 -19.89 47.73
CA ARG A 776 -0.66 -19.53 48.97
C ARG A 776 0.08 -18.45 49.76
N ALA A 777 1.40 -18.53 49.85
CA ALA A 777 2.21 -17.52 50.53
C ALA A 777 2.16 -16.16 49.80
N ALA A 778 2.16 -16.16 48.46
CA ALA A 778 2.04 -14.93 47.67
C ALA A 778 0.64 -14.30 47.76
N ALA A 779 -0.43 -15.11 47.76
CA ALA A 779 -1.80 -14.64 47.95
C ALA A 779 -2.03 -14.08 49.36
N ALA A 780 -1.44 -14.70 50.39
CA ALA A 780 -1.47 -14.19 51.76
C ALA A 780 -0.72 -12.86 51.91
N ALA A 781 0.45 -12.73 51.26
CA ALA A 781 1.21 -11.48 51.24
C ALA A 781 0.47 -10.34 50.52
N ALA A 782 -0.22 -10.64 49.40
CA ALA A 782 -1.04 -9.66 48.68
C ALA A 782 -2.28 -9.23 49.48
N ALA A 783 -2.93 -10.16 50.20
CA ALA A 783 -4.03 -9.84 51.10
C ALA A 783 -3.57 -9.00 52.31
N ALA A 784 -2.38 -9.27 52.85
CA ALA A 784 -1.78 -8.47 53.92
C ALA A 784 -1.42 -7.05 53.45
N ALA A 785 -0.91 -6.90 52.23
CA ALA A 785 -0.61 -5.59 51.64
C ALA A 785 -1.89 -4.78 51.36
N ALA A 786 -2.98 -5.43 50.91
CA ALA A 786 -4.29 -4.79 50.72
C ALA A 786 -4.92 -4.36 52.06
N ALA A 787 -4.78 -5.16 53.11
CA ALA A 787 -5.23 -4.81 54.46
C ALA A 787 -4.42 -3.63 55.06
N ALA A 788 -3.10 -3.59 54.82
CA ALA A 788 -2.26 -2.47 55.23
C ALA A 788 -2.61 -1.16 54.49
N ALA A 789 -2.92 -1.25 53.19
CA ALA A 789 -3.37 -0.10 52.40
C ALA A 789 -4.73 0.45 52.89
N ALA A 790 -5.67 -0.43 53.26
CA ALA A 790 -6.96 -0.03 53.81
C ALA A 790 -6.85 0.67 55.17
N ALA A 791 -5.92 0.22 56.03
CA ALA A 791 -5.69 0.79 57.37
C ALA A 791 -5.06 2.19 57.34
N THR A 792 -4.42 2.58 56.23
CA THR A 792 -3.75 3.89 56.11
C THR A 792 -4.73 5.02 55.73
N THR A 793 -5.96 4.68 55.32
CA THR A 793 -6.96 5.66 54.82
C THR A 793 -7.88 6.23 55.89
N THR A 794 -7.81 5.76 57.14
CA THR A 794 -8.77 6.13 58.20
C THR A 794 -8.23 7.07 59.28
N ALA A 795 -6.98 7.53 59.17
CA ALA A 795 -6.31 8.34 60.22
C ALA A 795 -5.84 9.72 59.73
N ALA A 796 -6.62 10.43 58.93
CA ALA A 796 -6.29 11.79 58.50
C ALA A 796 -7.50 12.74 58.51
N VAL A 797 -8.07 12.98 59.70
CA VAL A 797 -8.82 14.21 60.03
C VAL A 797 -8.43 14.62 61.44
N GLY A 798 -7.66 15.71 61.58
CA GLY A 798 -7.47 16.36 62.87
C GLY A 798 -6.10 17.02 63.12
N GLN A 799 -6.07 18.34 62.92
CA GLN A 799 -5.32 19.36 63.66
C GLN A 799 -3.83 19.67 63.40
N GLN A 800 -3.61 21.00 63.41
CA GLN A 800 -2.42 21.80 63.19
C GLN A 800 -1.50 21.90 64.42
N SER A 801 -0.26 22.33 64.14
CA SER A 801 0.56 23.33 64.87
C SER A 801 1.83 22.87 65.63
N HIS A 802 2.93 23.54 65.25
CA HIS A 802 4.18 23.90 65.97
C HIS A 802 5.06 22.85 66.69
N GLY A 803 6.37 22.91 66.38
CA GLY A 803 7.44 22.86 67.41
C GLY A 803 8.53 21.79 67.30
N ILE A 804 9.69 22.17 66.74
CA ILE A 804 11.04 22.15 67.36
C ILE A 804 11.64 20.84 67.98
N LEU A 805 12.88 20.54 67.53
CA LEU A 805 14.03 19.82 68.15
C LEU A 805 14.18 18.26 68.09
N SER A 806 15.31 17.87 67.47
CA SER A 806 16.43 17.11 68.07
C SER A 806 16.59 15.58 67.94
N SER A 807 17.69 15.24 67.24
CA SER A 807 18.76 14.21 67.49
C SER A 807 18.46 12.70 67.40
N SER A 808 19.20 11.97 66.54
CA SER A 808 20.31 11.03 66.90
C SER A 808 19.85 9.55 66.87
N SER A 809 20.56 8.50 66.43
CA SER A 809 21.89 8.22 65.85
C SER A 809 21.90 6.76 65.33
N SER A 810 22.81 6.45 64.38
CA SER A 810 23.64 5.22 64.19
C SER A 810 23.01 3.81 64.30
N SER A 811 23.26 2.83 63.43
CA SER A 811 24.52 2.07 63.20
C SER A 811 24.27 1.05 62.06
N SER A 812 25.04 0.91 60.98
CA SER A 812 26.34 0.23 60.81
C SER A 812 26.39 -1.24 61.27
N SER A 813 26.54 -2.19 60.34
CA SER A 813 27.29 -3.45 60.50
C SER A 813 27.58 -4.11 59.15
N SER A 814 28.86 -4.35 58.90
CA SER A 814 29.52 -5.01 57.78
C SER A 814 29.90 -6.45 58.15
N SER A 815 30.06 -7.34 57.18
CA SER A 815 30.87 -8.57 57.29
C SER A 815 31.26 -9.14 55.92
N SER A 816 32.56 -9.13 55.66
CA SER A 816 33.33 -9.88 54.65
C SER A 816 33.45 -11.36 55.10
N SER A 817 33.70 -12.40 54.29
CA SER A 817 34.93 -12.62 53.50
C SER A 817 34.97 -14.04 52.88
N ASN A 818 35.72 -14.13 51.77
CA ASN A 818 36.64 -15.18 51.28
C ASN A 818 36.20 -16.61 50.85
N GLY A 819 36.73 -16.99 49.68
CA GLY A 819 36.89 -18.36 49.19
C GLY A 819 37.53 -18.43 47.79
N SER A 820 38.86 -18.29 47.73
CA SER A 820 39.68 -18.49 46.52
C SER A 820 39.82 -19.97 46.14
N SER A 821 39.96 -20.29 44.84
CA SER A 821 40.80 -21.39 44.33
C SER A 821 41.07 -21.24 42.82
N ARG A 822 42.35 -21.44 42.46
CA ARG A 822 42.98 -21.32 41.12
C ARG A 822 43.13 -22.69 40.44
N SER A 823 43.47 -22.64 39.14
CA SER A 823 44.25 -23.57 38.26
C SER A 823 43.40 -24.00 37.05
N GLY A 824 43.77 -23.88 35.76
CA GLY A 824 45.03 -23.55 35.07
C GLY A 824 45.38 -24.68 34.07
N ALA A 825 45.27 -24.45 32.75
CA ALA A 825 46.01 -25.21 31.71
C ALA A 825 45.89 -24.56 30.31
N ASN A 826 47.03 -24.47 29.63
CA ASN A 826 47.30 -23.91 28.29
C ASN A 826 47.00 -24.90 27.14
N ASN A 827 46.76 -24.39 25.91
CA ASN A 827 47.54 -24.75 24.71
C ASN A 827 47.23 -23.92 23.44
N SER A 828 48.25 -23.87 22.58
CA SER A 828 48.67 -22.97 21.47
C SER A 828 47.93 -23.11 20.11
N CYS A 829 47.65 -22.01 19.35
CA CYS A 829 48.32 -21.49 18.10
C CYS A 829 47.76 -21.99 16.72
N PRO A 830 48.01 -21.34 15.53
CA PRO A 830 48.03 -19.90 15.15
C PRO A 830 47.41 -19.59 13.73
N CYS A 831 47.68 -18.38 13.17
CA CYS A 831 47.41 -17.81 11.80
C CYS A 831 46.04 -17.07 11.65
N ALA A 832 45.87 -15.85 11.10
CA ALA A 832 46.70 -15.00 10.24
C ALA A 832 46.17 -13.53 10.14
N VAL A 833 47.08 -12.64 9.71
CA VAL A 833 46.96 -11.32 9.04
C VAL A 833 46.14 -10.17 9.65
N SER A 834 46.86 -9.09 9.95
CA SER A 834 46.38 -7.78 10.42
C SER A 834 45.96 -6.87 9.25
N SER A 835 44.75 -6.33 9.34
CA SER A 835 44.29 -5.17 8.56
C SER A 835 43.60 -4.20 9.51
N SER A 836 44.25 -3.07 9.76
CA SER A 836 43.79 -2.02 10.66
C SER A 836 42.67 -1.20 10.01
N SER A 837 41.46 -1.26 10.58
CA SER A 837 40.34 -0.39 10.22
C SER A 837 39.76 0.22 11.49
N SER A 838 39.67 1.55 11.50
CA SER A 838 39.21 2.39 12.61
C SER A 838 37.75 2.11 12.98
N ASP A 839 37.53 1.45 14.12
CA ASP A 839 36.22 1.24 14.73
C ASP A 839 35.70 2.53 15.39
N SER A 840 34.86 3.28 14.67
CA SER A 840 33.93 4.22 15.31
C SER A 840 32.74 3.42 15.85
N SER A 841 32.76 3.12 17.15
CA SER A 841 31.73 2.33 17.82
C SER A 841 30.38 3.06 17.90
N ASN A 842 29.58 2.99 16.84
CA ASN A 842 28.13 3.12 16.97
C ASN A 842 27.63 1.86 17.68
N LYS A 843 27.54 1.92 19.02
CA LYS A 843 26.91 0.89 19.83
C LYS A 843 25.41 0.87 19.51
N GLN A 844 25.05 0.17 18.44
CA GLN A 844 23.70 -0.37 18.26
C GLN A 844 23.30 -1.00 19.61
N ALA A 845 22.19 -0.56 20.20
CA ALA A 845 21.70 -1.12 21.44
C ALA A 845 21.56 -2.64 21.27
N LYS A 846 22.46 -3.41 21.88
CA LYS A 846 22.43 -4.87 21.82
C LYS A 846 21.24 -5.33 22.64
N TRP A 847 20.15 -5.66 21.96
CA TRP A 847 18.95 -6.28 22.53
C TRP A 847 19.17 -7.67 23.13
N ALA A 848 20.42 -8.14 23.22
CA ALA A 848 20.82 -9.34 23.97
C ALA A 848 20.31 -9.34 25.44
N HIS A 849 19.99 -8.17 26.01
CA HIS A 849 19.26 -8.05 27.27
C HIS A 849 17.89 -8.78 27.26
N LEU A 850 17.21 -8.91 26.11
CA LEU A 850 15.92 -9.61 26.00
C LEU A 850 16.06 -11.13 25.90
N LEU A 851 17.25 -11.68 25.61
CA LEU A 851 17.50 -13.11 25.81
C LEU A 851 17.48 -13.48 27.31
N HIS A 852 17.54 -12.48 28.20
CA HIS A 852 17.20 -12.62 29.60
C HIS A 852 15.70 -12.39 29.88
N LEU A 853 14.79 -12.57 28.92
CA LEU A 853 13.33 -12.41 29.10
C LEU A 853 12.75 -13.10 30.37
N PRO A 854 13.19 -14.31 30.77
CA PRO A 854 12.78 -14.90 32.04
C PRO A 854 13.22 -14.09 33.28
N LEU A 855 14.35 -13.38 33.19
CA LEU A 855 14.90 -12.49 34.23
C LEU A 855 14.33 -11.07 34.14
N VAL A 856 14.04 -10.57 32.93
CA VAL A 856 13.61 -9.19 32.66
C VAL A 856 12.11 -9.01 32.82
N ASN A 857 11.30 -10.07 32.61
CA ASN A 857 9.86 -9.95 32.77
C ASN A 857 9.24 -11.10 33.58
N LYS A 858 9.36 -10.99 34.91
CA LYS A 858 8.68 -11.87 35.87
C LYS A 858 7.17 -12.00 35.61
N GLN A 859 6.54 -11.01 34.97
CA GLN A 859 5.11 -11.05 34.67
C GLN A 859 4.78 -12.00 33.51
N TRP A 860 5.65 -12.12 32.50
CA TRP A 860 5.49 -13.09 31.42
C TRP A 860 5.56 -14.51 31.96
N ALA A 861 6.62 -14.79 32.72
CA ALA A 861 6.81 -16.09 33.34
C ALA A 861 5.68 -16.42 34.32
N ALA A 862 5.24 -15.47 35.13
CA ALA A 862 4.13 -15.67 36.06
C ALA A 862 2.79 -15.89 35.35
N ALA A 863 2.49 -15.14 34.29
CA ALA A 863 1.24 -15.32 33.53
C ALA A 863 1.22 -16.67 32.79
N ALA A 864 2.34 -17.01 32.14
CA ALA A 864 2.50 -18.30 31.49
C ALA A 864 2.44 -19.45 32.50
N ALA A 865 3.11 -19.33 33.65
CA ALA A 865 3.05 -20.33 34.72
C ALA A 865 1.66 -20.45 35.34
N ALA A 866 0.92 -19.35 35.52
CA ALA A 866 -0.44 -19.39 36.06
C ALA A 866 -1.40 -20.08 35.09
N PHE A 867 -1.28 -19.77 33.78
CA PHE A 867 -2.03 -20.46 32.75
C PHE A 867 -1.67 -21.95 32.69
N ASP A 868 -0.38 -22.26 32.67
CA ASP A 868 0.14 -23.63 32.64
C ASP A 868 -0.31 -24.42 33.87
N ALA A 869 -0.15 -23.89 35.08
CA ALA A 869 -0.59 -24.54 36.31
C ALA A 869 -2.08 -24.88 36.28
N LYS A 870 -2.92 -24.02 35.69
CA LYS A 870 -4.35 -24.26 35.55
C LYS A 870 -4.70 -25.32 34.49
N TRP A 871 -3.95 -25.37 33.38
CA TRP A 871 -4.33 -26.16 32.19
C TRP A 871 -3.32 -27.26 31.79
N HIS A 872 -2.23 -27.49 32.54
CA HIS A 872 -1.17 -28.44 32.18
C HIS A 872 -1.64 -29.89 32.09
N SER A 873 -2.58 -30.30 32.95
CA SER A 873 -3.15 -31.64 32.99
C SER A 873 -4.31 -31.82 32.01
N TYR A 874 -4.73 -30.73 31.36
CA TYR A 874 -5.84 -30.77 30.42
C TYR A 874 -5.38 -31.37 29.10
N SER A 875 -6.00 -32.48 28.71
CA SER A 875 -5.71 -33.12 27.42
C SER A 875 -6.32 -32.29 26.30
N TRP A 876 -5.46 -31.72 25.45
CA TRP A 876 -5.88 -31.00 24.24
C TRP A 876 -6.60 -31.90 23.24
N GLU A 877 -6.31 -33.21 23.23
CA GLU A 877 -7.04 -34.20 22.43
C GLU A 877 -8.47 -34.37 22.96
N LYS A 878 -8.66 -34.37 24.28
CA LYS A 878 -10.01 -34.33 24.88
C LYS A 878 -10.72 -33.03 24.57
N LEU A 879 -10.03 -31.89 24.54
CA LEU A 879 -10.64 -30.61 24.15
C LEU A 879 -11.24 -30.66 22.75
N GLU A 880 -10.53 -31.26 21.80
CA GLU A 880 -11.00 -31.43 20.43
C GLU A 880 -12.26 -32.31 20.40
N GLN A 881 -12.20 -33.47 21.08
CA GLN A 881 -13.36 -34.34 21.23
C GLN A 881 -14.55 -33.63 21.92
N HIS A 882 -14.26 -32.80 22.92
CA HIS A 882 -15.23 -32.06 23.74
C HIS A 882 -15.87 -30.88 22.99
N LEU A 883 -15.09 -30.18 22.17
CA LEU A 883 -15.60 -29.09 21.33
C LEU A 883 -16.40 -29.62 20.14
N LEU A 884 -16.13 -30.85 19.70
CA LEU A 884 -16.94 -31.55 18.70
C LEU A 884 -18.11 -32.33 19.33
N SER A 885 -18.10 -32.56 20.64
CA SER A 885 -19.14 -33.22 21.44
C SER A 885 -20.25 -32.25 21.84
N CYS A 886 -21.47 -32.77 22.01
CA CYS A 886 -22.67 -31.98 22.28
C CYS A 886 -22.94 -31.74 23.77
N CYS A 887 -22.00 -32.14 24.64
CA CYS A 887 -22.12 -32.01 26.09
C CYS A 887 -21.96 -30.55 26.57
N ALA A 888 -22.98 -29.98 27.21
CA ALA A 888 -22.97 -28.59 27.68
C ALA A 888 -21.90 -28.31 28.76
N ILE A 889 -21.52 -29.32 29.55
CA ILE A 889 -20.50 -29.20 30.61
C ILE A 889 -19.11 -29.00 30.01
N GLU A 890 -18.85 -29.67 28.89
CA GLU A 890 -17.59 -29.60 28.15
C GLU A 890 -17.42 -28.23 27.47
N ALA A 891 -18.51 -27.66 26.95
CA ALA A 891 -18.54 -26.32 26.39
C ALA A 891 -18.15 -25.22 27.40
N ALA A 892 -18.55 -25.36 28.67
CA ALA A 892 -18.18 -24.41 29.72
C ALA A 892 -16.68 -24.45 30.04
N THR A 893 -16.08 -25.65 30.03
CA THR A 893 -14.63 -25.81 30.26
C THR A 893 -13.83 -25.20 29.13
N ALA A 894 -14.22 -25.46 27.88
CA ALA A 894 -13.57 -24.86 26.71
C ALA A 894 -13.72 -23.33 26.68
N GLN A 895 -14.87 -22.80 27.12
CA GLN A 895 -15.09 -21.37 27.26
C GLN A 895 -14.16 -20.74 28.31
N GLN A 896 -13.98 -21.40 29.45
CA GLN A 896 -13.06 -20.93 30.48
C GLN A 896 -11.61 -20.96 29.98
N LEU A 897 -11.21 -22.03 29.29
CA LEU A 897 -9.89 -22.16 28.67
C LEU A 897 -9.63 -21.03 27.68
N TYR A 898 -10.61 -20.74 26.82
CA TYR A 898 -10.57 -19.63 25.87
C TYR A 898 -10.42 -18.28 26.60
N HIS A 899 -11.21 -18.03 27.63
CA HIS A 899 -11.11 -16.78 28.40
C HIS A 899 -9.75 -16.61 29.08
N ASP A 900 -9.23 -17.68 29.68
CA ASP A 900 -7.91 -17.66 30.31
C ASP A 900 -6.81 -17.46 29.26
N ALA A 901 -6.98 -18.00 28.05
CA ALA A 901 -6.03 -17.88 26.96
C ALA A 901 -6.00 -16.43 26.46
N LEU A 902 -7.16 -15.80 26.28
CA LEU A 902 -7.26 -14.38 26.01
C LEU A 902 -6.60 -13.53 27.10
N GLN A 903 -6.80 -13.88 28.35
CA GLN A 903 -6.19 -13.17 29.48
C GLN A 903 -4.67 -13.32 29.50
N LEU A 904 -4.15 -14.50 29.15
CA LEU A 904 -2.73 -14.72 28.93
C LEU A 904 -2.21 -13.81 27.81
N CYS A 905 -2.85 -13.80 26.63
CA CYS A 905 -2.46 -12.93 25.51
C CYS A 905 -2.42 -11.46 25.91
N ARG A 906 -3.47 -10.96 26.58
CA ARG A 906 -3.52 -9.58 27.09
C ARG A 906 -2.39 -9.29 28.07
N THR A 907 -2.06 -10.25 28.93
CA THR A 907 -0.98 -10.09 29.91
C THR A 907 0.39 -10.10 29.24
N LEU A 908 0.62 -10.97 28.27
CA LEU A 908 1.85 -11.02 27.47
C LEU A 908 2.01 -9.76 26.65
N ALA A 909 0.98 -9.35 25.91
CA ALA A 909 0.97 -8.13 25.10
C ALA A 909 1.17 -6.89 25.98
N ALA A 910 0.49 -6.81 27.13
CA ALA A 910 0.73 -5.76 28.10
C ALA A 910 2.20 -5.74 28.48
N ALA A 911 2.73 -6.85 28.95
CA ALA A 911 4.09 -6.90 29.47
C ALA A 911 5.18 -6.89 28.37
N ALA A 912 4.84 -6.98 27.08
CA ALA A 912 5.80 -6.86 25.99
C ALA A 912 6.55 -5.52 26.11
N PRO A 913 7.90 -5.50 26.12
CA PRO A 913 8.65 -4.26 26.13
C PRO A 913 8.37 -3.51 24.81
N LEU A 914 7.80 -2.31 24.94
CA LEU A 914 7.52 -1.44 23.80
C LEU A 914 8.81 -1.09 23.04
N THR A 915 8.72 -1.04 21.72
CA THR A 915 9.68 -0.32 20.86
C THR A 915 9.56 1.20 21.03
N VAL A 916 8.46 1.68 21.61
CA VAL A 916 8.19 3.11 21.81
C VAL A 916 8.69 3.57 23.18
N VAL A 917 9.74 4.38 23.11
CA VAL A 917 10.40 5.02 24.26
C VAL A 917 9.42 5.97 24.97
N CYS A 918 9.49 6.05 26.31
CA CYS A 918 8.77 7.10 27.04
C CYS A 918 9.11 8.48 26.47
N ASN A 919 8.12 9.33 26.18
CA ASN A 919 8.38 10.67 25.62
C ASN A 919 9.11 11.64 26.56
N ASN A 920 9.41 11.24 27.80
CA ASN A 920 10.29 12.01 28.66
C ASN A 920 11.74 11.61 28.35
N PRO A 921 12.55 12.47 27.69
CA PRO A 921 13.92 12.13 27.31
C PRO A 921 14.84 11.93 28.53
N SER A 922 14.40 12.38 29.71
CA SER A 922 15.09 12.17 30.99
C SER A 922 14.69 10.85 31.68
N CYS A 923 13.82 10.05 31.06
CA CYS A 923 13.40 8.76 31.61
C CYS A 923 14.53 7.73 31.46
N SER A 924 15.30 7.53 32.52
CA SER A 924 16.26 6.41 32.62
C SER A 924 15.59 5.06 32.90
N ASN A 925 14.29 5.07 33.23
CA ASN A 925 13.53 3.90 33.63
C ASN A 925 12.87 3.21 32.43
N LEU A 926 13.69 2.83 31.45
CA LEU A 926 13.25 2.08 30.25
C LEU A 926 13.04 0.58 30.54
N ALA A 927 13.51 0.09 31.68
CA ALA A 927 13.32 -1.28 32.11
C ALA A 927 11.90 -1.48 32.67
N GLY A 928 11.04 -2.17 31.92
CA GLY A 928 9.82 -2.78 32.46
C GLY A 928 8.51 -2.03 32.27
N VAL A 929 8.42 -1.07 31.34
CA VAL A 929 7.15 -0.37 31.07
C VAL A 929 6.37 -1.10 29.98
N SER A 930 5.32 -1.82 30.40
CA SER A 930 4.30 -2.46 29.57
C SER A 930 3.51 -1.47 28.71
N GLU A 931 3.03 -1.87 27.52
CA GLU A 931 2.13 -1.06 26.69
C GLU A 931 0.88 -0.63 27.44
N ALA A 932 0.28 -1.54 28.20
CA ALA A 932 -0.89 -1.25 29.02
C ALA A 932 -0.61 -0.14 30.06
N ALA A 933 0.62 0.00 30.56
CA ALA A 933 0.96 1.06 31.51
C ALA A 933 1.18 2.43 30.82
N ALA A 934 1.61 2.42 29.56
CA ALA A 934 1.85 3.61 28.75
C ALA A 934 0.58 4.11 28.03
N SER A 935 -0.30 3.21 27.58
CA SER A 935 -1.57 3.53 26.92
C SER A 935 -2.56 4.18 27.89
N CYS A 936 -2.57 3.76 29.15
CA CYS A 936 -3.36 4.38 30.22
C CYS A 936 -2.92 5.81 30.59
N LYS A 937 -1.80 6.30 30.03
CA LYS A 937 -1.17 7.58 30.41
C LYS A 937 -0.74 8.39 29.18
N SER A 938 -1.58 8.39 28.15
CA SER A 938 -1.43 9.30 27.01
C SER A 938 -1.83 10.72 27.38
N CYS A 939 -1.17 11.71 26.77
CA CYS A 939 -1.66 13.08 26.83
C CYS A 939 -3.02 13.15 26.10
N THR A 940 -4.07 13.61 26.76
CA THR A 940 -5.42 13.73 26.16
C THR A 940 -5.48 14.69 24.97
N GLY A 941 -4.55 15.64 24.86
CA GLY A 941 -4.52 16.60 23.77
C GLY A 941 -3.87 16.06 22.49
N CYS A 942 -2.80 15.27 22.61
CA CYS A 942 -2.04 14.83 21.43
C CYS A 942 -1.66 13.35 21.42
N GLY A 943 -2.11 12.52 22.36
CA GLY A 943 -1.86 11.06 22.33
C GLY A 943 -0.43 10.61 22.69
N CYS A 944 0.53 11.53 22.83
CA CYS A 944 1.90 11.23 23.24
C CYS A 944 1.94 10.43 24.57
N ARG A 945 2.73 9.34 24.60
CA ARG A 945 2.72 8.34 25.70
C ARG A 945 3.87 8.54 26.70
N TYR A 946 3.57 8.34 27.98
CA TYR A 946 4.54 8.39 29.08
C TYR A 946 4.43 7.15 29.97
N CYS A 947 5.57 6.65 30.46
CA CYS A 947 5.57 5.48 31.34
C CYS A 947 4.96 5.75 32.73
N SER A 948 4.98 7.01 33.17
CA SER A 948 4.45 7.43 34.46
C SER A 948 3.96 8.88 34.42
N LYS A 949 3.08 9.23 35.35
CA LYS A 949 2.65 10.62 35.58
C LYS A 949 3.83 11.51 35.95
N ALA A 950 4.84 10.98 36.66
CA ALA A 950 6.07 11.69 36.96
C ALA A 950 6.87 12.02 35.69
N CYS A 951 6.96 11.09 34.73
CA CYS A 951 7.59 11.36 33.44
C CYS A 951 6.77 12.33 32.58
N GLN A 952 5.45 12.20 32.57
CA GLN A 952 4.57 13.16 31.91
C GLN A 952 4.76 14.57 32.50
N MET A 953 4.75 14.70 33.82
CA MET A 953 4.96 15.97 34.52
C MET A 953 6.37 16.52 34.31
N GLY A 954 7.39 15.66 34.31
CA GLY A 954 8.78 16.02 34.06
C GLY A 954 8.99 16.59 32.66
N ASP A 955 8.31 16.03 31.66
CA ASP A 955 8.35 16.53 30.29
C ASP A 955 7.27 17.59 29.98
N TRP A 956 6.27 17.77 30.85
CA TRP A 956 5.09 18.60 30.59
C TRP A 956 5.44 20.03 30.19
N ARG A 957 6.49 20.61 30.77
CA ARG A 957 6.93 21.97 30.43
C ARG A 957 7.32 22.10 28.95
N ARG A 958 8.00 21.08 28.40
CA ARG A 958 8.40 21.01 26.99
C ARG A 958 7.23 20.59 26.11
N HIS A 959 6.50 19.57 26.57
CA HIS A 959 5.41 18.95 25.85
C HIS A 959 4.20 19.86 25.67
N ARG A 960 3.82 20.66 26.67
CA ARG A 960 2.61 21.50 26.66
C ARG A 960 2.58 22.45 25.46
N GLN A 961 3.72 23.02 25.09
CA GLN A 961 3.81 23.92 23.95
C GLN A 961 3.58 23.16 22.63
N ALA A 962 4.29 22.04 22.44
CA ALA A 962 4.14 21.19 21.25
C ALA A 962 2.72 20.60 21.14
N CYS A 963 2.14 20.15 22.25
CA CYS A 963 0.78 19.61 22.32
C CYS A 963 -0.26 20.66 21.90
N ARG A 964 -0.09 21.94 22.31
CA ARG A 964 -0.98 23.03 21.88
C ARG A 964 -0.84 23.33 20.39
N CYS A 965 0.39 23.35 19.87
CA CYS A 965 0.63 23.58 18.45
C CYS A 965 0.02 22.46 17.58
N MET A 966 0.16 21.20 17.98
CA MET A 966 -0.44 20.08 17.25
C MET A 966 -1.96 20.07 17.36
N ALA A 967 -2.53 20.34 18.54
CA ALA A 967 -3.98 20.46 18.72
C ALA A 967 -4.56 21.61 17.88
N ALA A 968 -3.87 22.76 17.81
CA ALA A 968 -4.26 23.87 16.95
C ALA A 968 -4.17 23.53 15.45
N ALA A 969 -3.29 22.60 15.07
CA ALA A 969 -3.16 22.08 13.71
C ALA A 969 -4.08 20.88 13.41
N GLY A 970 -4.93 20.45 14.35
CA GLY A 970 -5.78 19.26 14.21
C GLY A 970 -5.03 17.93 14.15
N MET A 971 -3.76 17.89 14.57
CA MET A 971 -2.89 16.71 14.51
C MET A 971 -2.78 16.00 15.86
N THR A 972 -2.50 14.69 15.85
CA THR A 972 -2.17 13.89 17.05
C THR A 972 -0.78 13.24 16.89
N CYS A 973 -0.09 12.93 17.99
CA CYS A 973 1.14 12.12 18.01
C CYS A 973 0.77 10.66 17.67
N GLY A 974 0.72 10.32 16.38
CA GLY A 974 0.56 8.95 15.86
C GLY A 974 1.89 8.36 15.45
#